data_AF-A0A1Q6K6N9-F1
#
_entry.id   AF-A0A1Q6K6N9-F1
#
_cell.length_a   1.000
_cell.length_b   1.000
_cell.length_c   1.000
_cell.angle_alpha   90.00
_cell.angle_beta   90.00
_cell.angle_gamma   90.00
#
_symmetry.space_group_name_H-M   'P 1'
#
loop_
_entity.id
_entity.type
_entity.pdbx_description
1 polymer ?
#
loop_
_entity_poly.entity_id
_entity_poly.type
_entity_poly.pdbx_seq_one_letter_code
_entity_poly.pdbx_strand_id
1 'polypeptide(L)'
;MRRFKLLALIITAILIPMIAVLAYLSPISQASSFVYQYNVTNGAPPFVTNIDGRATEVYCSQAGGSLWSSWRLTFYSKDTHNMSAGLAYALRQCSSIYSRQNLIWMSDISDNITSPHWEQDYDDALVQYNKIAGFNDYYNKLQESGKNVTFEETNATLQSSEDGVFKLGPFKLSFYKSAYSGISRLYLKTDIGTEIEVSRVNFGGYTGNVSDIDSGEEFYVLLSQADAGKASKVKLVADYKYEEASGTYTYYEPDDAHKTMSGRTVQRLVTINYTGGPQTTDDDSPEIELTIDLAGKVFKDNVANKDGTEDGIISTGDEMLEGIEVTLFDSTGTEIAKTTTDKDGYYEFKDQPASKQYYVRFKYNGQIYEPTTYQRVSKIIDTAGTLGPTTIAERSYATDGKQNRQNFNNKFTPVDSTHTVPDRNDTTNAAFDIYAYTGPNGMEELKYYGVSNSQEELLNINFGIKDREQFDMNLRKDLVKVDLNINGKSHTYDYPGGEQDLEVDIRGTDIPDYNRAIRSSDLQYKAAAQYDQDADKLQVYVTYKIQLKNQSVGKITGYVTDLSDYYDTSYEYIRSYDENEQEITWEQQSDISGSGKTYHTMHTTALANQGIDDKKWIFVEYKVTNDALRALLEEKQSTKENFAQISGYRNTYREDRKDLNGQLITNAGENAGLIDIDSTPANLNPTDSKVQEFVAYSKTDEYQDLGGEEKTSRSMAIFEDDADAAPGLKLIVDDTNKRRLTGTVFEDAALAEKLEEDNERIGDGAYEDGDNLVNQVKVQLICTNGDVEVKETRTNDQGVYEFTDYIPGDYTIKFTYGDYESLVAVQPNNEMYTGQDYKSTIYQESNYSDVYWYNNNIDTKINDAKDDQTRREEVNKYSEDLKYTNATVLNSTAQTDEATLRTLADNTNMNANTAQMSMEIEYVGQENTEYSVRNIDLGIIERPRSDIYVEKTVSKLKLSTAGDGQTIFDANQSVPNLTWKANTRENRGLVQATVDENLLHGATLELTFSIKVINTGETDYKDETYYNTGVITDVNNIVTLDPAVVVDYVSNNLSFDMSRNSGWQEITDKTQLTSGDDPYIKAVDENAFNGLQKIIVSTSDNPIIQADPLVPEKAKDKAGKQSETPTATVFLTKVVASDGSTTDDTEYENTAEVVESITTNGRRTYNAEVVSIPGNYNIGEPDTAQSERIALVPPFGAADAVKYILIGIAIIGVLGIGIFLIKKKVLTK
;
A
#
# COMPACT_ATOMS: atom_id res chain seq x y z
N MET A 1 30.80 -2.63 -42.94
CA MET A 1 31.74 -1.67 -43.58
C MET A 1 31.36 -0.27 -43.14
N ARG A 2 32.10 0.36 -42.21
CA ARG A 2 33.23 1.26 -42.53
C ARG A 2 32.92 2.14 -43.74
N ARG A 3 32.54 3.39 -43.46
CA ARG A 3 33.44 4.56 -43.44
C ARG A 3 33.75 5.03 -44.86
N PHE A 4 33.36 6.25 -45.18
CA PHE A 4 34.26 7.37 -45.46
C PHE A 4 33.37 8.64 -45.36
N LYS A 5 33.20 9.29 -44.19
CA LYS A 5 34.09 10.33 -43.65
C LYS A 5 35.32 10.55 -44.53
N LEU A 6 35.54 11.77 -45.02
CA LEU A 6 36.41 12.71 -44.33
C LEU A 6 36.60 13.98 -45.17
N LEU A 7 36.74 15.08 -44.43
CA LEU A 7 37.75 16.11 -44.68
C LEU A 7 37.28 17.38 -45.40
N ALA A 8 36.76 18.31 -44.60
CA ALA A 8 37.61 19.41 -44.17
C ALA A 8 37.54 19.47 -42.62
N LEU A 9 38.50 18.85 -41.93
CA LEU A 9 39.74 19.46 -41.41
C LEU A 9 39.47 20.22 -40.08
N ILE A 10 39.62 19.58 -38.91
CA ILE A 10 40.87 19.26 -38.18
C ILE A 10 41.51 20.52 -37.54
N ILE A 11 41.25 20.73 -36.24
CA ILE A 11 42.17 20.56 -35.09
C ILE A 11 43.20 21.70 -34.93
N THR A 12 43.15 22.41 -33.80
CA THR A 12 44.24 22.55 -32.79
C THR A 12 43.73 23.47 -31.66
N ALA A 13 43.43 22.97 -30.45
CA ALA A 13 44.33 22.56 -29.37
C ALA A 13 44.57 23.70 -28.34
N ILE A 14 44.06 23.47 -27.12
CA ILE A 14 44.76 23.56 -25.83
C ILE A 14 45.40 24.92 -25.47
N LEU A 15 44.93 25.57 -24.40
CA LEU A 15 45.78 26.07 -23.29
C LEU A 15 44.95 26.75 -22.17
N ILE A 16 44.64 25.92 -21.17
CA ILE A 16 44.80 26.06 -19.70
C ILE A 16 44.91 27.46 -19.04
N PRO A 17 44.36 27.59 -17.80
CA PRO A 17 43.96 28.81 -17.08
C PRO A 17 45.02 29.33 -16.09
N MET A 18 44.73 30.37 -15.30
CA MET A 18 44.95 30.44 -13.84
C MET A 18 44.82 31.87 -13.22
N ILE A 19 43.99 31.96 -12.16
CA ILE A 19 44.27 32.47 -10.79
C ILE A 19 44.41 33.99 -10.50
N ALA A 20 43.61 34.47 -9.53
CA ALA A 20 44.01 35.33 -8.39
C ALA A 20 42.88 35.29 -7.31
N VAL A 21 42.92 34.38 -6.33
CA VAL A 21 43.45 34.47 -4.93
C VAL A 21 42.71 35.47 -4.00
N LEU A 22 41.80 34.89 -3.21
CA LEU A 22 41.67 34.90 -1.73
C LEU A 22 42.29 36.06 -0.92
N ALA A 23 41.46 36.67 -0.06
CA ALA A 23 41.87 37.32 1.19
C ALA A 23 41.42 36.45 2.38
N TYR A 24 42.39 35.87 3.08
CA TYR A 24 42.27 35.26 4.39
C TYR A 24 42.86 36.23 5.41
N LEU A 25 42.38 36.21 6.67
CA LEU A 25 43.21 36.11 7.87
C LEU A 25 42.34 36.22 9.14
N SER A 26 42.33 35.12 9.89
CA SER A 26 42.03 35.03 11.32
C SER A 26 43.36 34.81 12.08
N PRO A 27 43.32 34.46 13.38
CA PRO A 27 43.66 35.29 14.54
C PRO A 27 45.10 35.09 15.04
N ILE A 28 45.58 35.96 15.93
CA ILE A 28 46.79 35.71 16.73
C ILE A 28 46.51 36.04 18.21
N SER A 29 46.70 35.03 19.05
CA SER A 29 46.96 35.15 20.48
C SER A 29 48.44 35.44 20.73
N GLN A 30 48.77 36.21 21.77
CA GLN A 30 49.91 35.89 22.66
C GLN A 30 49.94 36.79 23.90
N ALA A 31 50.23 36.13 25.03
CA ALA A 31 50.40 36.68 26.37
C ALA A 31 51.82 37.19 26.63
N SER A 32 52.01 38.00 27.68
CA SER A 32 53.12 38.01 28.66
C SER A 32 53.08 39.34 29.44
N SER A 33 52.78 39.32 30.75
CA SER A 33 53.64 39.05 31.92
C SER A 33 54.26 40.34 32.51
N PHE A 34 54.06 40.54 33.81
CA PHE A 34 54.94 41.33 34.65
C PHE A 34 55.10 40.59 35.99
N VAL A 35 56.35 40.23 36.28
CA VAL A 35 56.81 39.51 37.47
C VAL A 35 57.48 40.53 38.40
N TYR A 36 57.22 40.44 39.70
CA TYR A 36 58.18 40.86 40.72
C TYR A 36 58.38 39.72 41.71
N GLN A 37 59.59 39.17 41.72
CA GLN A 37 60.10 38.22 42.70
C GLN A 37 60.62 38.97 43.93
N TYR A 38 60.40 38.42 45.12
CA TYR A 38 61.39 38.48 46.21
C TYR A 38 61.40 37.15 46.97
N ASN A 39 62.57 36.51 46.96
CA ASN A 39 62.94 35.41 47.86
C ASN A 39 63.38 35.99 49.22
N VAL A 40 63.28 35.21 50.31
CA VAL A 40 64.37 34.88 51.27
C VAL A 40 63.79 34.33 52.60
N THR A 41 64.13 33.06 52.84
CA THR A 41 64.62 32.35 54.04
C THR A 41 64.51 32.90 55.48
N ASN A 42 64.17 31.98 56.39
CA ASN A 42 64.21 32.03 57.87
C ASN A 42 65.35 32.87 58.49
N GLY A 43 64.99 33.81 59.39
CA GLY A 43 65.88 34.30 60.46
C GLY A 43 66.16 35.80 60.58
N ALA A 44 65.24 36.71 60.23
CA ALA A 44 65.44 38.15 60.46
C ALA A 44 64.88 38.64 61.82
N PRO A 45 65.57 39.55 62.54
CA PRO A 45 65.06 40.16 63.77
C PRO A 45 63.87 41.11 63.48
N PRO A 46 62.98 41.34 64.45
CA PRO A 46 61.80 42.17 64.26
C PRO A 46 62.18 43.63 63.99
N PHE A 47 61.39 44.33 63.18
CA PHE A 47 61.49 45.80 63.13
C PHE A 47 60.60 46.40 64.22
N VAL A 48 61.11 47.40 64.93
CA VAL A 48 60.40 48.04 66.05
C VAL A 48 59.92 49.41 65.59
N THR A 49 58.63 49.69 65.77
CA THR A 49 57.99 50.96 65.40
C THR A 49 57.09 51.48 66.52
N ASN A 50 56.73 52.76 66.50
CA ASN A 50 55.85 53.39 67.48
C ASN A 50 54.47 53.59 66.85
N ILE A 51 53.44 52.94 67.37
CA ILE A 51 52.05 53.09 66.91
C ILE A 51 51.18 53.42 68.12
N ASP A 52 50.36 54.47 68.02
CA ASP A 52 49.57 55.04 69.12
C ASP A 52 50.39 55.33 70.39
N GLY A 53 51.63 55.80 70.22
CA GLY A 53 52.52 56.16 71.32
C GLY A 53 53.15 54.99 72.08
N ARG A 54 53.04 53.74 71.58
CA ARG A 54 53.64 52.53 72.20
C ARG A 54 54.60 51.79 71.26
N ALA A 55 55.73 51.34 71.81
CA ALA A 55 56.76 50.61 71.08
C ALA A 55 56.29 49.18 70.74
N THR A 56 56.24 48.84 69.46
CA THR A 56 55.69 47.59 68.93
C THR A 56 56.75 46.87 68.09
N GLU A 57 57.03 45.60 68.39
CA GLU A 57 57.94 44.73 67.64
C GLU A 57 57.15 43.90 66.61
N VAL A 58 57.61 43.83 65.35
CA VAL A 58 56.90 43.13 64.26
C VAL A 58 57.73 41.98 63.70
N TYR A 59 57.16 40.77 63.70
CA TYR A 59 57.78 39.53 63.22
C TYR A 59 57.05 38.96 62.00
N CYS A 60 57.78 38.34 61.09
CA CYS A 60 57.20 37.69 59.90
C CYS A 60 57.67 36.23 59.83
N SER A 61 56.74 35.28 59.71
CA SER A 61 57.06 33.85 59.52
C SER A 61 56.11 33.15 58.54
N GLN A 62 56.58 32.07 57.90
CA GLN A 62 55.85 31.33 56.86
C GLN A 62 55.39 29.96 57.38
N ALA A 63 54.14 29.56 57.14
CA ALA A 63 53.59 28.28 57.58
C ALA A 63 53.05 27.43 56.40
N GLY A 64 53.63 26.24 56.18
CA GLY A 64 53.02 25.07 55.48
C GLY A 64 53.05 25.07 53.94
N GLY A 65 53.55 23.98 53.34
CA GLY A 65 53.86 23.87 51.90
C GLY A 65 52.73 23.33 51.01
N SER A 66 52.02 24.22 50.33
CA SER A 66 51.39 23.99 49.02
C SER A 66 51.26 25.35 48.31
N LEU A 67 50.98 25.38 47.00
CA LEU A 67 51.14 26.53 46.08
C LEU A 67 50.31 27.80 46.39
N TRP A 68 49.67 27.88 47.56
CA TRP A 68 49.04 29.07 48.14
C TRP A 68 49.51 29.27 49.59
N SER A 69 50.76 29.70 49.79
CA SER A 69 51.27 29.95 51.15
C SER A 69 51.03 31.40 51.61
N SER A 70 50.31 31.55 52.72
CA SER A 70 50.05 32.83 53.41
C SER A 70 51.22 33.20 54.32
N TRP A 71 51.76 34.40 54.16
CA TRP A 71 52.70 35.00 55.12
C TRP A 71 51.97 35.33 56.42
N ARG A 72 52.52 34.93 57.58
CA ARG A 72 52.00 35.34 58.89
C ARG A 72 52.83 36.50 59.43
N LEU A 73 52.17 37.63 59.63
CA LEU A 73 52.72 38.79 60.35
C LEU A 73 52.21 38.74 61.79
N THR A 74 53.13 38.65 62.74
CA THR A 74 52.81 38.66 64.17
C THR A 74 53.30 39.98 64.77
N PHE A 75 52.36 40.77 65.29
CA PHE A 75 52.63 42.03 65.96
C PHE A 75 52.65 41.79 67.47
N TYR A 76 53.69 42.27 68.16
CA TYR A 76 53.83 42.08 69.59
C TYR A 76 54.07 43.40 70.30
N SER A 77 53.22 43.71 71.29
CA SER A 77 53.46 44.78 72.27
C SER A 77 54.11 44.15 73.49
N LYS A 78 55.37 44.55 73.77
CA LYS A 78 56.21 43.95 74.82
C LYS A 78 55.62 44.08 76.23
N ASP A 79 54.74 45.06 76.44
CA ASP A 79 54.24 45.44 77.76
C ASP A 79 52.88 44.81 78.12
N THR A 80 52.09 44.36 77.13
CA THR A 80 50.66 44.01 77.37
C THR A 80 50.14 42.77 76.65
N HIS A 81 50.87 42.23 75.67
CA HIS A 81 50.44 41.05 74.88
C HIS A 81 49.05 41.18 74.20
N ASN A 82 48.50 42.40 74.06
CA ASN A 82 47.20 42.69 73.42
C ASN A 82 47.34 43.58 72.17
N MET A 83 46.41 43.45 71.22
CA MET A 83 46.30 44.29 70.02
C MET A 83 45.28 45.43 70.25
N SER A 84 45.59 46.67 69.87
CA SER A 84 44.63 47.78 69.98
C SER A 84 43.60 47.74 68.83
N ALA A 85 42.36 48.17 69.09
CA ALA A 85 41.30 48.19 68.08
C ALA A 85 41.64 49.09 66.87
N GLY A 86 42.39 50.17 67.08
CA GLY A 86 42.89 51.04 66.00
C GLY A 86 43.95 50.37 65.12
N LEU A 87 44.86 49.58 65.70
CA LEU A 87 45.88 48.83 64.96
C LEU A 87 45.25 47.64 64.19
N ALA A 88 44.24 46.98 64.76
CA ALA A 88 43.45 45.94 64.10
C ALA A 88 42.70 46.47 62.86
N TYR A 89 42.17 47.69 62.94
CA TYR A 89 41.46 48.35 61.84
C TYR A 89 42.43 48.80 60.72
N ALA A 90 43.59 49.36 61.06
CA ALA A 90 44.62 49.74 60.08
C ALA A 90 45.20 48.52 59.34
N LEU A 91 45.35 47.38 60.01
CA LEU A 91 45.81 46.12 59.41
C LEU A 91 44.78 45.51 58.43
N ARG A 92 43.48 45.71 58.66
CA ARG A 92 42.38 45.30 57.75
C ARG A 92 42.36 46.10 56.44
N GLN A 93 42.73 47.38 56.47
CA GLN A 93 42.75 48.23 55.28
C GLN A 93 43.92 47.91 54.34
N CYS A 94 45.00 47.33 54.87
CA CYS A 94 46.23 47.09 54.11
C CYS A 94 46.44 45.63 53.63
N SER A 95 45.46 44.73 53.79
CA SER A 95 45.60 43.29 53.45
C SER A 95 44.50 42.77 52.50
N SER A 96 44.89 41.91 51.54
CA SER A 96 44.02 41.39 50.46
C SER A 96 43.06 40.31 50.98
N ILE A 97 41.97 40.06 50.23
CA ILE A 97 40.82 39.24 50.65
C ILE A 97 41.20 37.82 51.14
N TYR A 98 42.23 37.19 50.53
CA TYR A 98 42.67 35.84 50.92
C TYR A 98 43.59 35.79 52.15
N SER A 99 44.14 36.94 52.59
CA SER A 99 44.87 37.04 53.87
C SER A 99 43.97 37.38 55.07
N ARG A 100 42.68 37.67 54.83
CA ARG A 100 41.71 38.04 55.88
C ARG A 100 41.18 36.86 56.69
N GLN A 101 41.43 35.63 56.24
CA GLN A 101 41.03 34.41 56.96
C GLN A 101 42.00 34.03 58.09
N ASN A 102 42.94 34.86 58.55
CA ASN A 102 43.87 34.47 59.63
C ASN A 102 44.17 35.63 60.61
N LEU A 103 43.14 36.29 61.14
CA LEU A 103 43.28 37.22 62.28
C LEU A 103 42.57 36.64 63.50
N ILE A 104 43.36 36.20 64.49
CA ILE A 104 42.90 35.70 65.79
C ILE A 104 42.71 36.90 66.72
N TRP A 105 41.54 37.03 67.37
CA TRP A 105 41.41 37.85 68.56
C TRP A 105 42.00 37.09 69.76
N MET A 106 43.11 37.57 70.31
CA MET A 106 43.60 37.12 71.61
C MET A 106 43.01 38.03 72.69
N SER A 107 41.90 37.60 73.29
CA SER A 107 41.51 38.13 74.61
C SER A 107 41.30 37.05 75.66
N ASP A 108 41.23 35.75 75.33
CA ASP A 108 41.15 34.68 76.33
C ASP A 108 42.00 33.46 75.94
N ILE A 109 43.25 33.41 76.41
CA ILE A 109 44.04 32.17 76.50
C ILE A 109 44.77 32.15 77.85
N SER A 110 44.17 31.51 78.86
CA SER A 110 44.97 30.66 79.76
C SER A 110 44.26 29.33 79.97
N ASP A 111 44.96 28.30 79.51
CA ASP A 111 44.87 26.88 79.83
C ASP A 111 43.74 26.03 79.19
N ASN A 112 44.15 25.42 78.07
CA ASN A 112 43.61 24.23 77.40
C ASN A 112 42.30 24.36 76.62
N ILE A 113 42.39 24.34 75.27
CA ILE A 113 41.90 23.24 74.42
C ILE A 113 42.26 23.49 72.94
N THR A 114 42.45 22.37 72.24
CA THR A 114 42.89 22.15 70.86
C THR A 114 41.75 22.25 69.83
N SER A 115 41.55 23.42 69.20
CA SER A 115 41.14 23.65 67.78
C SER A 115 40.37 24.98 67.63
N PRO A 116 40.68 25.82 66.61
CA PRO A 116 40.03 27.13 66.44
C PRO A 116 38.61 27.02 65.83
N HIS A 117 37.68 27.83 66.35
CA HIS A 117 36.33 28.03 65.81
C HIS A 117 36.26 29.36 65.03
N TRP A 118 35.51 29.39 63.93
CA TRP A 118 35.33 30.55 63.05
C TRP A 118 33.88 31.01 63.16
N GLU A 119 33.64 32.29 63.45
CA GLU A 119 32.29 32.88 63.43
C GLU A 119 32.05 33.77 62.20
N GLN A 120 30.80 33.81 61.74
CA GLN A 120 30.42 34.25 60.40
C GLN A 120 29.63 35.57 60.33
N ASP A 121 29.33 36.25 61.44
CA ASP A 121 28.43 37.40 61.44
C ASP A 121 29.17 38.76 61.56
N TYR A 122 29.11 39.55 60.47
CA TYR A 122 29.93 40.75 60.25
C TYR A 122 29.15 42.08 60.32
N ASP A 123 27.82 42.07 60.47
CA ASP A 123 26.99 43.29 60.30
C ASP A 123 26.63 44.04 61.59
N ASP A 124 26.77 43.43 62.78
CA ASP A 124 26.46 44.10 64.06
C ASP A 124 27.53 45.11 64.52
N ALA A 125 28.74 45.06 63.97
CA ALA A 125 29.82 46.00 64.28
C ALA A 125 29.70 47.36 63.57
N LEU A 126 29.05 47.42 62.40
CA LEU A 126 28.90 48.66 61.62
C LEU A 126 27.86 49.60 62.25
N VAL A 127 26.80 49.02 62.85
CA VAL A 127 25.76 49.76 63.57
C VAL A 127 26.28 50.28 64.93
N GLN A 128 27.12 49.51 65.62
CA GLN A 128 27.81 49.94 66.86
C GLN A 128 28.89 51.02 66.61
N TYR A 129 29.62 50.94 65.49
CA TYR A 129 30.62 51.96 65.09
C TYR A 129 29.99 53.33 64.77
N ASN A 130 28.86 53.36 64.06
CA ASN A 130 28.17 54.61 63.72
C ASN A 130 27.54 55.30 64.96
N LYS A 131 27.12 54.54 65.98
CA LYS A 131 26.62 55.10 67.25
C LYS A 131 27.73 55.68 68.14
N ILE A 132 28.94 55.10 68.12
CA ILE A 132 30.10 55.61 68.87
C ILE A 132 30.79 56.79 68.13
N ALA A 133 30.76 56.82 66.79
CA ALA A 133 31.27 57.94 66.00
C ALA A 133 30.47 59.23 66.21
N GLY A 134 29.13 59.15 66.35
CA GLY A 134 28.28 60.29 66.68
C GLY A 134 28.47 60.81 68.12
N PHE A 135 28.78 59.94 69.08
CA PHE A 135 29.04 60.33 70.47
C PHE A 135 30.43 60.99 70.64
N ASN A 136 31.43 60.57 69.89
CA ASN A 136 32.78 61.18 69.93
C ASN A 136 32.88 62.51 69.15
N ASP A 137 32.08 62.74 68.11
CA ASP A 137 31.93 64.08 67.49
C ASP A 137 31.20 65.06 68.43
N TYR A 138 30.19 64.59 69.17
CA TYR A 138 29.50 65.31 70.24
C TYR A 138 30.42 65.69 71.41
N TYR A 139 31.29 64.79 71.87
CA TYR A 139 32.20 65.04 72.99
C TYR A 139 33.39 65.95 72.62
N ASN A 140 33.92 65.85 71.39
CA ASN A 140 35.05 66.68 70.94
C ASN A 140 34.63 68.14 70.64
N LYS A 141 33.41 68.39 70.15
CA LYS A 141 32.88 69.75 69.94
C LYS A 141 32.34 70.41 71.20
N LEU A 142 32.09 69.65 72.27
CA LEU A 142 31.71 70.17 73.59
C LEU A 142 32.84 70.95 74.29
N GLN A 143 34.10 70.75 73.86
CA GLN A 143 35.31 71.38 74.40
C GLN A 143 35.74 72.67 73.66
N GLU A 144 35.25 72.92 72.44
CA GLU A 144 35.60 74.11 71.66
C GLU A 144 34.59 75.26 71.88
N SER A 145 35.11 76.43 72.25
CA SER A 145 34.39 77.60 72.75
C SER A 145 33.31 78.16 71.79
N GLY A 146 32.07 78.37 72.29
CA GLY A 146 31.06 79.12 71.51
C GLY A 146 29.67 79.24 72.14
N LYS A 147 29.54 79.74 73.38
CA LYS A 147 28.23 79.90 74.06
C LYS A 147 27.51 81.25 73.82
N ASN A 148 27.87 82.00 72.78
CA ASN A 148 27.31 83.35 72.52
C ASN A 148 26.55 83.41 71.18
N VAL A 149 25.42 84.12 71.16
CA VAL A 149 24.73 84.53 69.92
C VAL A 149 25.37 85.82 69.42
N THR A 150 25.81 85.83 68.17
CA THR A 150 26.38 87.02 67.51
C THR A 150 25.45 87.51 66.40
N PHE A 151 25.13 88.81 66.42
CA PHE A 151 24.46 89.48 65.29
C PHE A 151 25.48 89.78 64.20
N GLU A 152 25.18 89.36 62.98
CA GLU A 152 25.98 89.71 61.80
C GLU A 152 25.56 91.09 61.25
N GLU A 153 26.51 91.83 60.67
CA GLU A 153 26.22 93.15 60.09
C GLU A 153 25.23 93.03 58.93
N THR A 154 24.12 93.76 59.04
CA THR A 154 23.04 93.83 58.06
C THR A 154 22.52 95.27 57.96
N ASN A 155 22.10 95.71 56.78
CA ASN A 155 21.51 97.04 56.57
C ASN A 155 20.00 97.02 56.83
N ALA A 156 19.61 96.77 58.08
CA ALA A 156 18.21 96.64 58.45
C ALA A 156 17.44 97.96 58.25
N THR A 157 16.32 97.90 57.51
CA THR A 157 15.43 99.05 57.25
C THR A 157 13.98 98.68 57.55
N LEU A 158 13.16 99.69 57.84
CA LEU A 158 11.70 99.50 57.97
C LEU A 158 11.07 99.57 56.58
N GLN A 159 10.41 98.49 56.17
CA GLN A 159 9.73 98.37 54.89
C GLN A 159 8.21 98.32 55.11
N SER A 160 7.44 99.02 54.26
CA SER A 160 5.97 98.99 54.28
C SER A 160 5.42 97.80 53.49
N SER A 161 4.44 97.06 54.03
CA SER A 161 3.65 96.08 53.27
C SER A 161 2.16 96.15 53.63
N GLU A 162 1.32 95.69 52.69
CA GLU A 162 -0.15 95.68 52.76
C GLU A 162 -0.69 95.00 54.03
N ASP A 163 -1.87 95.44 54.49
CA ASP A 163 -2.61 94.92 55.65
C ASP A 163 -2.09 95.23 57.06
N GLY A 164 -1.41 96.38 57.25
CA GLY A 164 -1.17 96.93 58.60
C GLY A 164 -0.06 96.23 59.41
N VAL A 165 0.77 95.40 58.74
CA VAL A 165 1.95 94.74 59.30
C VAL A 165 3.21 95.31 58.64
N PHE A 166 4.15 95.79 59.45
CA PHE A 166 5.42 96.37 59.01
C PHE A 166 6.55 95.33 59.08
N LYS A 167 7.46 95.34 58.12
CA LYS A 167 8.64 94.45 58.09
C LYS A 167 9.88 95.22 58.47
N LEU A 168 10.62 94.75 59.48
CA LEU A 168 11.87 95.33 59.94
C LEU A 168 13.00 94.31 59.75
N GLY A 169 13.97 94.59 58.87
CA GLY A 169 15.07 93.68 58.56
C GLY A 169 15.79 94.05 57.24
N PRO A 170 16.63 93.15 56.68
CA PRO A 170 16.96 91.83 57.23
C PRO A 170 17.86 91.93 58.45
N PHE A 171 17.77 90.94 59.34
CA PHE A 171 18.68 90.64 60.43
C PHE A 171 19.28 89.25 60.21
N LYS A 172 20.47 89.02 60.76
CA LYS A 172 21.18 87.74 60.62
C LYS A 172 21.92 87.40 61.91
N LEU A 173 21.83 86.14 62.34
CA LEU A 173 22.33 85.65 63.63
C LEU A 173 23.23 84.43 63.44
N SER A 174 24.39 84.43 64.09
CA SER A 174 25.28 83.26 64.19
C SER A 174 25.22 82.67 65.61
N PHE A 175 24.81 81.40 65.72
CA PHE A 175 24.72 80.60 66.96
C PHE A 175 24.80 79.08 66.69
N TYR A 176 24.77 78.23 67.72
CA TYR A 176 24.73 76.76 67.55
C TYR A 176 23.28 76.26 67.68
N LYS A 177 22.77 75.49 66.71
CA LYS A 177 21.39 74.96 66.73
C LYS A 177 21.41 73.43 66.80
N SER A 178 20.67 72.87 67.75
CA SER A 178 20.49 71.42 67.90
C SER A 178 19.13 71.10 68.54
N ALA A 179 18.79 69.81 68.66
CA ALA A 179 17.60 69.38 69.40
C ALA A 179 17.60 69.80 70.90
N TYR A 180 18.75 70.19 71.45
CA TYR A 180 18.93 70.56 72.85
C TYR A 180 19.41 72.02 73.05
N SER A 181 19.48 72.83 71.98
CA SER A 181 19.86 74.23 72.06
C SER A 181 19.39 75.11 70.89
N GLY A 182 18.96 76.34 71.17
CA GLY A 182 18.42 77.27 70.18
C GLY A 182 18.02 78.63 70.77
N ILE A 183 17.51 79.54 69.93
CA ILE A 183 17.01 80.86 70.36
C ILE A 183 15.72 80.68 71.15
N SER A 184 15.74 81.06 72.42
CA SER A 184 14.60 80.91 73.33
C SER A 184 13.70 82.12 73.36
N ARG A 185 14.20 83.30 72.98
CA ARG A 185 13.42 84.54 72.93
C ARG A 185 14.05 85.56 71.98
N LEU A 186 13.23 86.33 71.26
CA LEU A 186 13.66 87.41 70.39
C LEU A 186 12.79 88.65 70.61
N TYR A 187 13.38 89.82 70.80
CA TYR A 187 12.63 91.06 71.09
C TYR A 187 13.36 92.32 70.62
N LEU A 188 12.60 93.38 70.33
CA LEU A 188 13.10 94.71 70.01
C LEU A 188 13.10 95.59 71.26
N LYS A 189 14.24 96.22 71.54
CA LYS A 189 14.39 97.23 72.59
C LYS A 189 14.31 98.62 71.98
N THR A 190 13.32 99.40 72.39
CA THR A 190 13.05 100.75 71.87
C THR A 190 13.94 101.81 72.53
N ASP A 191 14.12 102.95 71.85
CA ASP A 191 14.84 104.13 72.34
C ASP A 191 14.23 104.77 73.60
N ILE A 192 12.95 104.53 73.86
CA ILE A 192 12.24 104.95 75.08
C ILE A 192 12.20 103.87 76.18
N GLY A 193 12.92 102.75 76.00
CA GLY A 193 13.11 101.71 77.02
C GLY A 193 12.02 100.62 77.09
N THR A 194 11.04 100.64 76.19
CA THR A 194 10.02 99.57 76.06
C THR A 194 10.58 98.38 75.27
N GLU A 195 10.25 97.15 75.68
CA GLU A 195 10.59 95.92 74.94
C GLU A 195 9.36 95.39 74.19
N ILE A 196 9.54 95.10 72.90
CA ILE A 196 8.51 94.56 72.01
C ILE A 196 8.92 93.15 71.63
N GLU A 197 8.19 92.14 72.11
CA GLU A 197 8.49 90.74 71.86
C GLU A 197 8.16 90.38 70.40
N VAL A 198 9.07 89.66 69.75
CA VAL A 198 8.91 89.19 68.38
C VAL A 198 8.40 87.76 68.45
N SER A 199 7.16 87.54 68.03
CA SER A 199 6.57 86.19 67.97
C SER A 199 6.61 85.59 66.56
N ARG A 200 6.77 86.41 65.51
CA ARG A 200 6.76 85.98 64.11
C ARG A 200 7.88 86.65 63.31
N VAL A 201 8.54 85.85 62.47
CA VAL A 201 9.62 86.28 61.57
C VAL A 201 9.35 85.81 60.14
N ASN A 202 9.95 86.46 59.15
CA ASN A 202 9.79 86.14 57.73
C ASN A 202 11.16 85.95 57.05
N PHE A 203 11.32 84.89 56.28
CA PHE A 203 12.59 84.49 55.64
C PHE A 203 12.62 84.79 54.12
N GLY A 204 11.87 85.80 53.66
CA GLY A 204 11.80 86.20 52.25
C GLY A 204 10.73 85.47 51.42
N GLY A 205 10.36 84.24 51.77
CA GLY A 205 9.30 83.46 51.07
C GLY A 205 8.22 82.83 51.98
N TYR A 206 8.48 82.70 53.28
CA TYR A 206 7.58 82.07 54.26
C TYR A 206 7.66 82.80 55.61
N THR A 207 6.58 82.71 56.41
CA THR A 207 6.48 83.30 57.75
C THR A 207 6.52 82.21 58.81
N GLY A 208 7.54 82.20 59.66
CA GLY A 208 7.74 81.23 60.74
C GLY A 208 7.80 81.87 62.13
N ASN A 209 8.13 81.04 63.12
CA ASN A 209 8.34 81.44 64.51
C ASN A 209 9.83 81.68 64.81
N VAL A 210 10.14 82.27 65.97
CA VAL A 210 11.52 82.55 66.42
C VAL A 210 12.39 81.29 66.54
N SER A 211 11.80 80.15 66.92
CA SER A 211 12.50 78.85 67.00
C SER A 211 13.03 78.35 65.66
N ASP A 212 12.45 78.84 64.56
CA ASP A 212 12.70 78.33 63.23
C ASP A 212 13.94 78.97 62.60
N ILE A 213 14.44 80.09 63.15
CA ILE A 213 15.65 80.77 62.69
C ILE A 213 16.82 79.77 62.70
N ASP A 214 17.49 79.58 61.56
CA ASP A 214 18.75 78.85 61.48
C ASP A 214 19.96 79.79 61.64
N SER A 215 21.09 79.22 62.08
CA SER A 215 22.33 79.98 62.24
C SER A 215 22.89 80.39 60.89
N GLY A 216 23.16 81.69 60.73
CA GLY A 216 23.62 82.29 59.48
C GLY A 216 22.51 82.56 58.46
N GLU A 217 21.23 82.44 58.83
CA GLU A 217 20.10 82.73 57.94
C GLU A 217 19.58 84.18 58.11
N GLU A 218 19.20 84.84 57.01
CA GLU A 218 18.60 86.18 57.02
C GLU A 218 17.09 86.12 57.28
N PHE A 219 16.60 86.98 58.18
CA PHE A 219 15.17 87.06 58.50
C PHE A 219 14.70 88.49 58.77
N TYR A 220 13.39 88.72 58.62
CA TYR A 220 12.71 90.00 58.88
C TYR A 220 11.74 89.85 60.05
N VAL A 221 11.74 90.82 60.95
CA VAL A 221 10.80 90.91 62.07
C VAL A 221 9.49 91.52 61.57
N LEU A 222 8.35 90.91 61.91
CA LEU A 222 7.02 91.42 61.58
C LEU A 222 6.43 92.18 62.78
N LEU A 223 6.01 93.43 62.56
CA LEU A 223 5.47 94.32 63.59
C LEU A 223 4.04 94.74 63.27
N SER A 224 3.18 94.82 64.28
CA SER A 224 1.86 95.43 64.13
C SER A 224 1.97 96.95 63.94
N GLN A 225 0.97 97.59 63.33
CA GLN A 225 0.92 99.05 63.21
C GLN A 225 1.03 99.78 64.57
N ALA A 226 0.47 99.19 65.63
CA ALA A 226 0.57 99.74 66.98
C ALA A 226 1.99 99.62 67.56
N ASP A 227 2.76 98.58 67.20
CA ASP A 227 4.14 98.38 67.67
C ASP A 227 5.16 99.16 66.87
N ALA A 228 4.96 99.30 65.55
CA ALA A 228 5.79 100.12 64.68
C ALA A 228 5.72 101.62 65.03
N GLY A 229 4.61 102.09 65.60
CA GLY A 229 4.42 103.47 66.04
C GLY A 229 5.01 103.81 67.43
N LYS A 230 5.54 102.84 68.18
CA LYS A 230 5.97 103.03 69.58
C LYS A 230 7.40 103.58 69.75
N ALA A 231 8.21 103.66 68.70
CA ALA A 231 9.62 104.02 68.81
C ALA A 231 10.17 104.66 67.54
N SER A 232 11.12 105.59 67.68
CA SER A 232 11.82 106.19 66.52
C SER A 232 13.06 105.40 66.11
N LYS A 233 13.63 104.63 67.05
CA LYS A 233 14.76 103.70 66.85
C LYS A 233 14.58 102.46 67.72
N VAL A 234 14.99 101.30 67.21
CA VAL A 234 14.92 100.02 67.92
C VAL A 234 16.19 99.19 67.75
N LYS A 235 16.53 98.34 68.72
CA LYS A 235 17.62 97.36 68.66
C LYS A 235 17.07 95.95 68.86
N LEU A 236 17.39 95.02 67.97
CA LEU A 236 17.02 93.60 68.11
C LEU A 236 17.93 92.89 69.12
N VAL A 237 17.34 92.05 69.98
CA VAL A 237 18.01 91.27 71.02
C VAL A 237 17.48 89.84 71.01
N ALA A 238 18.37 88.85 71.18
CA ALA A 238 18.06 87.43 71.19
C ALA A 238 18.61 86.75 72.46
N ASP A 239 17.79 85.94 73.13
CA ASP A 239 18.17 85.08 74.25
C ASP A 239 18.33 83.62 73.78
N TYR A 240 19.27 82.87 74.36
CA TYR A 240 19.68 81.52 73.93
C TYR A 240 19.58 80.50 75.07
N LYS A 241 19.05 79.29 74.81
CA LYS A 241 18.86 78.21 75.81
C LYS A 241 19.55 76.90 75.40
N TYR A 242 20.06 76.15 76.38
CA TYR A 242 20.78 74.86 76.25
C TYR A 242 20.38 73.87 77.39
N GLU A 243 20.25 72.56 77.13
CA GLU A 243 19.96 71.49 78.11
C GLU A 243 21.01 70.33 78.08
N GLU A 244 21.44 69.81 79.24
CA GLU A 244 22.38 68.68 79.40
C GLU A 244 21.65 67.31 79.42
N ALA A 245 22.19 66.27 78.77
CA ALA A 245 21.55 64.94 78.67
C ALA A 245 22.23 63.84 79.51
N SER A 246 21.43 63.07 80.25
CA SER A 246 21.70 61.71 80.75
C SER A 246 20.67 60.73 80.16
N GLY A 247 21.03 59.45 79.93
CA GLY A 247 20.11 58.50 79.27
C GLY A 247 20.33 57.02 79.61
N THR A 248 19.22 56.28 79.68
CA THR A 248 19.08 54.82 79.77
C THR A 248 19.11 54.19 78.38
N TYR A 249 19.69 52.99 78.26
CA TYR A 249 19.53 52.16 77.07
C TYR A 249 18.67 50.94 77.40
N THR A 250 17.58 50.79 76.66
CA THR A 250 16.72 49.60 76.65
C THR A 250 16.96 48.84 75.35
N TYR A 251 17.23 47.55 75.46
CA TYR A 251 17.24 46.64 74.32
C TYR A 251 16.60 45.31 74.73
N TYR A 252 16.21 44.51 73.75
CA TYR A 252 15.59 43.21 73.96
C TYR A 252 16.64 42.11 73.91
N GLU A 253 16.66 41.23 74.90
CA GLU A 253 17.59 40.09 74.97
C GLU A 253 16.80 38.77 74.96
N PRO A 254 17.26 37.72 74.23
CA PRO A 254 16.64 36.39 74.30
C PRO A 254 16.83 35.78 75.68
N ASP A 255 15.76 35.29 76.30
CA ASP A 255 15.83 34.70 77.63
C ASP A 255 16.34 33.25 77.58
N ASP A 256 17.61 33.05 77.92
CA ASP A 256 18.23 31.72 77.99
C ASP A 256 17.68 30.83 79.14
N ALA A 257 17.04 31.42 80.15
CA ALA A 257 16.55 30.71 81.33
C ALA A 257 15.14 30.10 81.14
N HIS A 258 14.35 30.58 80.18
CA HIS A 258 13.00 30.09 79.88
C HIS A 258 12.91 29.26 78.59
N LYS A 259 13.94 28.43 78.33
CA LYS A 259 13.77 27.31 77.39
C LYS A 259 12.59 26.46 77.87
N THR A 260 11.49 26.53 77.11
CA THR A 260 10.28 25.69 77.17
C THR A 260 9.16 26.11 78.12
N MET A 261 8.31 27.04 77.67
CA MET A 261 6.86 26.87 77.77
C MET A 261 6.24 27.09 76.38
N SER A 262 5.64 26.05 75.82
CA SER A 262 4.90 26.06 74.53
C SER A 262 5.69 26.37 73.25
N GLY A 263 7.02 26.36 73.28
CA GLY A 263 7.85 26.42 72.07
C GLY A 263 7.78 27.75 71.32
N ARG A 264 7.67 28.89 72.02
CA ARG A 264 7.75 30.26 71.49
C ARG A 264 9.06 30.93 71.94
N THR A 265 9.67 31.75 71.08
CA THR A 265 10.80 32.62 71.43
C THR A 265 10.23 33.98 71.82
N VAL A 266 10.37 34.36 73.09
CA VAL A 266 9.93 35.66 73.60
C VAL A 266 11.16 36.52 73.92
N GLN A 267 11.09 37.80 73.59
CA GLN A 267 12.07 38.80 73.99
C GLN A 267 11.55 39.59 75.19
N ARG A 268 12.40 39.81 76.21
CA ARG A 268 12.10 40.66 77.37
C ARG A 268 12.90 41.95 77.32
N LEU A 269 12.31 43.03 77.82
CA LEU A 269 12.96 44.33 77.88
C LEU A 269 14.05 44.31 78.97
N VAL A 270 15.30 44.53 78.59
CA VAL A 270 16.42 44.67 79.53
C VAL A 270 16.88 46.12 79.56
N THR A 271 16.98 46.66 80.78
CA THR A 271 17.47 48.03 81.00
C THR A 271 18.89 47.98 81.53
N ILE A 272 19.83 48.64 80.84
CA ILE A 272 21.20 48.82 81.32
C ILE A 272 21.45 50.29 81.63
N ASN A 273 22.04 50.53 82.81
CA ASN A 273 22.43 51.85 83.29
C ASN A 273 23.93 52.06 83.06
N TYR A 274 24.32 53.09 82.32
CA TYR A 274 25.68 53.32 81.79
C TYR A 274 26.77 53.61 82.85
N THR A 275 26.44 53.54 84.15
CA THR A 275 27.39 53.68 85.26
C THR A 275 27.83 52.35 85.88
N GLY A 276 27.59 51.22 85.21
CA GLY A 276 27.99 49.88 85.70
C GLY A 276 27.07 49.31 86.79
N GLY A 277 25.77 49.65 86.76
CA GLY A 277 24.77 48.98 87.60
C GLY A 277 24.43 47.58 87.07
N PRO A 278 23.94 46.66 87.94
CA PRO A 278 23.55 45.32 87.51
C PRO A 278 22.44 45.38 86.47
N GLN A 279 22.47 44.48 85.48
CA GLN A 279 21.34 44.26 84.57
C GLN A 279 20.10 43.95 85.40
N THR A 280 19.00 44.66 85.12
CA THR A 280 17.68 44.34 85.67
C THR A 280 16.78 43.91 84.52
N THR A 281 16.40 42.64 84.52
CA THR A 281 15.32 42.11 83.67
C THR A 281 13.99 42.66 84.18
N ASP A 282 13.23 43.29 83.30
CA ASP A 282 11.88 43.74 83.64
C ASP A 282 10.89 42.60 83.40
N ASP A 283 10.65 41.78 84.43
CA ASP A 283 9.74 40.62 84.35
C ASP A 283 8.27 41.01 84.14
N ASP A 284 7.92 42.29 84.32
CA ASP A 284 6.57 42.84 84.09
C ASP A 284 6.42 43.49 82.70
N SER A 285 7.47 43.49 81.86
CA SER A 285 7.41 43.98 80.48
C SER A 285 6.62 43.03 79.56
N PRO A 286 5.84 43.54 78.57
CA PRO A 286 5.09 42.67 77.68
C PRO A 286 6.05 41.78 76.89
N GLU A 287 5.87 40.45 76.99
CA GLU A 287 6.59 39.49 76.18
C GLU A 287 6.31 39.78 74.70
N ILE A 288 7.36 40.11 73.93
CA ILE A 288 7.24 40.24 72.49
C ILE A 288 7.48 38.86 71.88
N GLU A 289 6.42 38.28 71.33
CA GLU A 289 6.52 37.08 70.52
C GLU A 289 7.24 37.44 69.22
N LEU A 290 8.40 36.83 68.98
CA LEU A 290 9.07 36.96 67.70
C LEU A 290 8.26 36.20 66.66
N THR A 291 7.89 36.89 65.59
CA THR A 291 7.18 36.31 64.46
C THR A 291 7.96 36.50 63.17
N ILE A 292 7.67 35.63 62.21
CA ILE A 292 8.15 35.72 60.83
C ILE A 292 6.95 35.66 59.89
N ASP A 293 7.06 36.35 58.76
CA ASP A 293 6.08 36.25 57.67
C ASP A 293 6.63 35.29 56.61
N LEU A 294 5.79 34.37 56.15
CA LEU A 294 6.12 33.47 55.04
C LEU A 294 5.23 33.76 53.86
N ALA A 295 5.80 34.08 52.70
CA ALA A 295 5.06 34.41 51.50
C ALA A 295 5.73 33.83 50.25
N GLY A 296 5.01 33.83 49.15
CA GLY A 296 5.52 33.39 47.87
C GLY A 296 4.49 33.55 46.76
N LYS A 297 4.86 33.06 45.57
CA LYS A 297 4.00 33.06 44.38
C LYS A 297 3.87 31.66 43.77
N VAL A 298 2.70 31.38 43.21
CA VAL A 298 2.47 30.20 42.37
C VAL A 298 2.29 30.65 40.93
N PHE A 299 3.03 30.03 40.02
CA PHE A 299 3.05 30.41 38.61
C PHE A 299 3.08 29.18 37.70
N LYS A 300 2.47 29.30 36.53
CA LYS A 300 2.64 28.41 35.40
C LYS A 300 3.79 28.94 34.54
N ASP A 301 4.85 28.16 34.50
CA ASP A 301 6.06 28.38 33.72
C ASP A 301 5.75 28.13 32.25
N ASN A 302 5.78 29.22 31.47
CA ASN A 302 5.57 29.19 30.04
C ASN A 302 6.93 29.10 29.35
N VAL A 303 6.96 28.43 28.19
CA VAL A 303 8.20 28.19 27.44
C VAL A 303 9.08 29.45 27.31
N ALA A 304 10.29 29.40 27.87
CA ALA A 304 11.20 30.53 27.97
C ALA A 304 11.89 30.92 26.65
N ASN A 305 11.93 30.01 25.66
CA ASN A 305 12.59 30.19 24.36
C ASN A 305 11.78 29.62 23.17
N LYS A 306 12.13 29.99 21.93
CA LYS A 306 11.47 29.52 20.70
C LYS A 306 11.64 28.01 20.41
N ASP A 307 12.45 27.30 21.18
CA ASP A 307 12.79 25.87 21.01
C ASP A 307 12.12 24.93 22.02
N GLY A 308 11.23 25.42 22.90
CA GLY A 308 10.28 24.53 23.59
C GLY A 308 10.69 24.03 24.98
N THR A 309 11.61 24.68 25.70
CA THR A 309 11.98 24.24 27.07
C THR A 309 11.57 25.26 28.15
N GLU A 310 10.92 24.77 29.21
CA GLU A 310 10.57 25.52 30.44
C GLU A 310 11.82 25.74 31.32
N ASP A 311 11.91 26.86 32.05
CA ASP A 311 13.14 27.27 32.74
C ASP A 311 13.09 27.16 34.28
N GLY A 312 11.93 26.85 34.86
CA GLY A 312 11.69 26.64 36.28
C GLY A 312 11.78 27.90 37.14
N ILE A 313 11.71 29.09 36.53
CA ILE A 313 11.79 30.38 37.22
C ILE A 313 10.65 31.32 36.83
N ILE A 314 10.38 32.30 37.68
CA ILE A 314 9.43 33.38 37.38
C ILE A 314 10.07 34.33 36.36
N SER A 315 9.57 34.27 35.13
CA SER A 315 10.02 34.99 33.95
C SER A 315 8.93 35.90 33.36
N THR A 316 9.31 36.78 32.44
CA THR A 316 8.35 37.68 31.77
C THR A 316 7.52 36.89 30.75
N GLY A 317 6.24 36.64 31.06
CA GLY A 317 5.33 35.87 30.20
C GLY A 317 4.66 34.69 30.92
N ASP A 318 5.13 34.34 32.12
CA ASP A 318 4.49 33.33 32.96
C ASP A 318 3.12 33.78 33.46
N GLU A 319 2.25 32.80 33.65
CA GLU A 319 0.91 33.01 34.16
C GLU A 319 0.90 32.81 35.68
N MET A 320 0.47 33.82 36.43
CA MET A 320 0.31 33.69 37.88
C MET A 320 -1.01 32.97 38.20
N LEU A 321 -0.96 31.98 39.08
CA LEU A 321 -2.09 31.07 39.30
C LEU A 321 -2.90 31.45 40.53
N GLU A 322 -4.15 31.86 40.32
CA GLU A 322 -5.13 32.15 41.36
C GLU A 322 -5.78 30.87 41.92
N GLY A 323 -6.16 30.88 43.20
CA GLY A 323 -7.01 29.85 43.81
C GLY A 323 -6.28 28.55 44.18
N ILE A 324 -4.95 28.49 44.08
CA ILE A 324 -4.16 27.35 44.53
C ILE A 324 -4.19 27.29 46.05
N GLU A 325 -4.67 26.18 46.62
CA GLU A 325 -4.67 25.97 48.07
C GLU A 325 -3.23 25.78 48.57
N VAL A 326 -2.82 26.64 49.50
CA VAL A 326 -1.51 26.64 50.13
C VAL A 326 -1.67 26.35 51.63
N THR A 327 -0.97 25.33 52.12
CA THR A 327 -1.01 24.93 53.53
C THR A 327 0.38 25.04 54.15
N LEU A 328 0.47 25.71 55.29
CA LEU A 328 1.69 25.85 56.10
C LEU A 328 1.73 24.76 57.17
N PHE A 329 2.84 24.04 57.25
CA PHE A 329 3.09 23.03 58.28
C PHE A 329 4.32 23.39 59.10
N ASP A 330 4.35 23.00 60.37
CA ASP A 330 5.58 23.03 61.15
C ASP A 330 6.45 21.78 60.92
N SER A 331 7.69 21.81 61.43
CA SER A 331 8.65 20.71 61.29
C SER A 331 8.24 19.38 61.94
N THR A 332 7.14 19.36 62.72
CA THR A 332 6.56 18.13 63.27
C THR A 332 5.50 17.51 62.34
N GLY A 333 5.14 18.20 61.27
CA GLY A 333 4.07 17.82 60.35
C GLY A 333 2.68 18.29 60.79
N THR A 334 2.59 19.22 61.74
CA THR A 334 1.30 19.79 62.18
C THR A 334 0.88 20.93 61.26
N GLU A 335 -0.37 20.91 60.78
CA GLU A 335 -0.96 22.01 60.00
C GLU A 335 -1.12 23.26 60.88
N ILE A 336 -0.53 24.37 60.45
CA ILE A 336 -0.52 25.65 61.19
C ILE A 336 -1.53 26.62 60.61
N ALA A 337 -1.56 26.75 59.28
CA ALA A 337 -2.43 27.67 58.58
C ALA A 337 -2.69 27.21 57.14
N LYS A 338 -3.77 27.72 56.55
CA LYS A 338 -4.15 27.47 55.16
C LYS A 338 -4.65 28.76 54.53
N THR A 339 -4.29 28.98 53.27
CA THR A 339 -4.74 30.11 52.46
C THR A 339 -4.87 29.67 50.99
N THR A 340 -5.29 30.57 50.11
CA THR A 340 -5.28 30.38 48.66
C THR A 340 -4.52 31.52 48.00
N THR A 341 -3.90 31.25 46.85
CA THR A 341 -3.28 32.32 46.06
C THR A 341 -4.30 33.30 45.50
N ASP A 342 -3.91 34.58 45.40
CA ASP A 342 -4.70 35.62 44.74
C ASP A 342 -4.48 35.64 43.21
N LYS A 343 -5.13 36.60 42.52
CA LYS A 343 -5.01 36.83 41.07
C LYS A 343 -3.58 37.05 40.55
N ASP A 344 -2.65 37.45 41.43
CA ASP A 344 -1.25 37.69 41.11
C ASP A 344 -0.39 36.48 41.55
N GLY A 345 -1.03 35.35 41.87
CA GLY A 345 -0.42 34.10 42.32
C GLY A 345 0.13 34.19 43.74
N TYR A 346 -0.08 35.29 44.45
CA TYR A 346 0.57 35.59 45.71
C TYR A 346 -0.17 34.94 46.89
N TYR A 347 0.59 34.44 47.86
CA TYR A 347 0.07 34.00 49.15
C TYR A 347 0.97 34.47 50.29
N GLU A 348 0.41 34.59 51.48
CA GLU A 348 1.13 35.07 52.67
C GLU A 348 0.56 34.46 53.96
N PHE A 349 1.45 34.13 54.88
CA PHE A 349 1.17 33.73 56.26
C PHE A 349 1.88 34.72 57.18
N LYS A 350 1.11 35.59 57.83
CA LYS A 350 1.65 36.61 58.74
C LYS A 350 1.85 36.08 60.15
N ASP A 351 2.76 36.68 60.87
CA ASP A 351 2.90 36.54 62.32
C ASP A 351 3.12 35.09 62.79
N GLN A 352 3.87 34.29 62.02
CA GLN A 352 4.14 32.89 62.37
C GLN A 352 5.22 32.79 63.44
N PRO A 353 5.08 31.96 64.49
CA PRO A 353 6.07 31.85 65.56
C PRO A 353 7.50 31.60 65.05
N ALA A 354 8.41 32.52 65.36
CA ALA A 354 9.81 32.50 64.92
C ALA A 354 10.64 31.36 65.54
N SER A 355 10.15 30.75 66.61
CA SER A 355 10.73 29.59 67.29
C SER A 355 10.58 28.26 66.54
N LYS A 356 9.73 28.21 65.53
CA LYS A 356 9.45 27.01 64.75
C LYS A 356 10.08 27.12 63.36
N GLN A 357 10.24 25.95 62.75
CA GLN A 357 10.58 25.80 61.35
C GLN A 357 9.35 25.31 60.59
N TYR A 358 9.18 25.79 59.36
CA TYR A 358 8.00 25.55 58.55
C TYR A 358 8.33 25.00 57.17
N TYR A 359 7.39 24.28 56.57
CA TYR A 359 7.41 23.95 55.14
C TYR A 359 6.03 24.23 54.55
N VAL A 360 5.98 24.45 53.23
CA VAL A 360 4.75 24.81 52.54
C VAL A 360 4.33 23.67 51.62
N ARG A 361 3.02 23.38 51.59
CA ARG A 361 2.38 22.43 50.70
C ARG A 361 1.42 23.14 49.75
N PHE A 362 1.49 22.81 48.47
CA PHE A 362 0.62 23.32 47.41
C PHE A 362 -0.25 22.20 46.86
N LYS A 363 -1.56 22.43 46.76
CA LYS A 363 -2.52 21.49 46.15
C LYS A 363 -2.81 21.92 44.71
N TYR A 364 -2.63 21.02 43.75
CA TYR A 364 -2.87 21.31 42.33
C TYR A 364 -3.36 20.07 41.56
N ASN A 365 -3.83 20.26 40.32
CA ASN A 365 -4.31 19.18 39.46
C ASN A 365 -3.13 18.46 38.78
N GLY A 366 -2.86 17.23 39.21
CA GLY A 366 -1.74 16.42 38.72
C GLY A 366 -1.96 15.73 37.37
N GLN A 367 -3.18 15.76 36.81
CA GLN A 367 -3.42 15.29 35.43
C GLN A 367 -3.06 16.35 34.40
N ILE A 368 -3.27 17.62 34.72
CA ILE A 368 -3.01 18.74 33.78
C ILE A 368 -1.62 19.33 33.99
N TYR A 369 -1.10 19.30 35.22
CA TYR A 369 0.16 19.95 35.57
C TYR A 369 1.16 19.01 36.24
N GLU A 370 2.43 19.37 36.13
CA GLU A 370 3.53 18.85 36.94
C GLU A 370 4.45 19.97 37.45
N PRO A 371 5.19 19.76 38.56
CA PRO A 371 6.10 20.76 39.08
C PRO A 371 7.23 21.07 38.11
N THR A 372 7.70 22.32 38.11
CA THR A 372 8.93 22.67 37.42
C THR A 372 10.16 22.17 38.19
N THR A 373 11.35 22.34 37.60
CA THR A 373 12.60 21.92 38.24
C THR A 373 12.85 22.68 39.55
N TYR A 374 13.31 21.97 40.57
CA TYR A 374 13.82 22.59 41.79
C TYR A 374 15.11 23.40 41.52
N GLN A 375 14.99 24.71 41.36
CA GLN A 375 16.05 25.58 40.85
C GLN A 375 16.97 26.10 41.98
N ARG A 376 18.25 25.66 42.05
CA ARG A 376 19.21 26.11 43.09
C ARG A 376 20.27 27.13 42.64
N VAL A 377 20.59 27.24 41.35
CA VAL A 377 21.79 28.01 40.94
C VAL A 377 21.77 28.66 39.56
N SER A 378 21.05 28.14 38.55
CA SER A 378 21.25 28.59 37.16
C SER A 378 19.96 28.64 36.31
N LYS A 379 19.74 29.75 35.57
CA LYS A 379 18.70 29.95 34.55
C LYS A 379 19.30 30.04 33.16
N ILE A 380 18.51 29.77 32.12
CA ILE A 380 18.90 30.09 30.75
C ILE A 380 18.82 31.61 30.57
N ILE A 381 19.90 32.25 30.10
CA ILE A 381 19.99 33.71 29.93
C ILE A 381 20.03 34.17 28.47
N ASP A 382 20.06 33.25 27.51
CA ASP A 382 20.01 33.57 26.07
C ASP A 382 19.39 32.43 25.24
N THR A 383 19.03 32.78 23.99
CA THR A 383 18.48 31.84 22.98
C THR A 383 19.43 30.71 22.57
N ALA A 384 20.67 30.68 23.08
CA ALA A 384 21.64 29.62 22.83
C ALA A 384 21.71 28.60 23.98
N GLY A 385 20.88 28.76 25.02
CA GLY A 385 20.84 27.86 26.18
C GLY A 385 21.94 28.16 27.21
N THR A 386 22.56 29.34 27.20
CA THR A 386 23.61 29.68 28.17
C THR A 386 23.04 29.77 29.59
N LEU A 387 23.69 29.13 30.55
CA LEU A 387 23.32 29.18 31.98
C LEU A 387 23.92 30.40 32.69
N GLY A 388 23.08 31.22 33.33
CA GLY A 388 23.45 32.33 34.22
C GLY A 388 22.78 32.22 35.60
N PRO A 389 23.12 33.05 36.61
CA PRO A 389 22.63 32.86 37.98
C PRO A 389 21.15 33.22 38.15
N THR A 390 20.43 32.49 39.01
CA THR A 390 19.06 32.82 39.46
C THR A 390 19.05 33.62 40.75
N THR A 391 18.06 34.49 40.94
CA THR A 391 17.80 35.19 42.22
C THR A 391 16.82 34.41 43.09
N ILE A 392 16.70 34.77 44.37
CA ILE A 392 15.80 34.11 45.33
C ILE A 392 14.33 34.34 44.94
N ALA A 393 14.01 35.55 44.46
CA ALA A 393 12.67 35.92 44.02
C ALA A 393 12.17 35.17 42.76
N GLU A 394 13.08 34.61 41.96
CA GLU A 394 12.75 33.96 40.70
C GLU A 394 12.50 32.44 40.84
N ARG A 395 13.00 31.75 41.87
CA ARG A 395 13.09 30.27 41.86
C ARG A 395 11.82 29.57 42.31
N SER A 396 11.49 28.44 41.69
CA SER A 396 10.57 27.44 42.25
C SER A 396 11.26 26.60 43.35
N TYR A 397 10.58 26.41 44.49
CA TYR A 397 11.10 25.71 45.66
C TYR A 397 10.29 24.47 46.05
N ALA A 398 9.30 24.04 45.28
CA ALA A 398 8.45 22.92 45.64
C ALA A 398 8.33 21.87 44.53
N THR A 399 8.38 20.61 44.91
CA THR A 399 8.18 19.45 44.02
C THR A 399 7.20 18.46 44.66
N ASP A 400 6.55 17.61 43.88
CA ASP A 400 5.62 16.59 44.38
C ASP A 400 6.32 15.35 44.92
N GLY A 401 7.55 15.08 44.48
CA GLY A 401 8.38 13.96 44.91
C GLY A 401 8.09 12.69 44.12
N LYS A 402 9.14 11.89 43.90
CA LYS A 402 9.07 10.71 43.02
C LYS A 402 8.00 9.71 43.44
N GLN A 403 7.93 9.33 44.72
CA GLN A 403 7.00 8.31 45.20
C GLN A 403 5.55 8.79 45.15
N ASN A 404 5.31 10.05 45.51
CA ASN A 404 3.99 10.67 45.45
C ASN A 404 3.46 10.74 44.00
N ARG A 405 4.30 11.16 43.04
CA ARG A 405 3.96 11.16 41.62
C ARG A 405 3.67 9.74 41.11
N GLN A 406 4.48 8.75 41.46
CA GLN A 406 4.22 7.35 41.09
C GLN A 406 2.89 6.83 41.65
N ASN A 407 2.62 7.09 42.93
CA ASN A 407 1.36 6.70 43.57
C ASN A 407 0.16 7.38 42.92
N PHE A 408 0.31 8.65 42.51
CA PHE A 408 -0.72 9.37 41.76
C PHE A 408 -0.97 8.73 40.40
N ASN A 409 0.07 8.50 39.59
CA ASN A 409 -0.05 7.90 38.26
C ASN A 409 -0.70 6.50 38.33
N ASN A 410 -0.36 5.70 39.35
CA ASN A 410 -0.90 4.35 39.53
C ASN A 410 -2.41 4.30 39.82
N LYS A 411 -3.07 5.44 40.11
CA LYS A 411 -4.54 5.49 40.26
C LYS A 411 -5.29 5.34 38.93
N PHE A 412 -4.63 5.63 37.81
CA PHE A 412 -5.27 5.83 36.50
C PHE A 412 -4.84 4.78 35.47
N THR A 413 -4.44 3.58 35.91
CA THR A 413 -3.83 2.59 35.01
C THR A 413 -3.80 1.18 35.62
N PRO A 414 -4.04 0.13 34.82
CA PRO A 414 -4.56 0.22 33.46
C PRO A 414 -5.98 0.82 33.45
N VAL A 415 -6.36 1.46 32.35
CA VAL A 415 -7.74 1.85 32.09
C VAL A 415 -8.36 0.75 31.24
N ASP A 416 -9.46 0.18 31.70
CA ASP A 416 -10.20 -0.88 31.02
C ASP A 416 -11.70 -0.72 31.30
N SER A 417 -12.52 -1.60 30.72
CA SER A 417 -13.99 -1.59 30.90
C SER A 417 -14.47 -1.68 32.35
N THR A 418 -13.63 -2.12 33.29
CA THR A 418 -13.94 -2.20 34.72
C THR A 418 -13.37 -1.02 35.53
N HIS A 419 -12.43 -0.28 34.95
CA HIS A 419 -11.71 0.81 35.62
C HIS A 419 -12.31 2.17 35.27
N THR A 420 -13.10 2.72 36.19
CA THR A 420 -13.70 4.06 36.01
C THR A 420 -12.69 5.15 36.34
N VAL A 421 -12.18 5.83 35.32
CA VAL A 421 -11.42 7.08 35.48
C VAL A 421 -12.34 8.30 35.33
N PRO A 422 -12.07 9.42 36.02
CA PRO A 422 -12.82 10.64 35.80
C PRO A 422 -12.55 11.21 34.40
N ASP A 423 -13.53 11.92 33.85
CA ASP A 423 -13.35 12.73 32.63
C ASP A 423 -12.19 13.71 32.84
N ARG A 424 -11.21 13.69 31.94
CA ARG A 424 -10.04 14.58 31.99
C ARG A 424 -10.43 16.06 32.01
N ASN A 425 -11.56 16.41 31.37
CA ASN A 425 -12.10 17.76 31.33
C ASN A 425 -12.78 18.18 32.64
N ASP A 426 -13.07 17.24 33.56
CA ASP A 426 -13.46 17.56 34.94
C ASP A 426 -12.22 17.96 35.74
N THR A 427 -11.70 19.15 35.42
CA THR A 427 -10.49 19.72 36.04
C THR A 427 -10.63 19.96 37.56
N THR A 428 -11.85 19.84 38.09
CA THR A 428 -12.19 20.01 39.51
C THR A 428 -12.27 18.68 40.28
N ASN A 429 -12.07 17.55 39.61
CA ASN A 429 -12.20 16.24 40.23
C ASN A 429 -11.13 16.02 41.31
N ALA A 430 -11.56 15.69 42.53
CA ALA A 430 -10.64 15.47 43.65
C ALA A 430 -9.69 14.28 43.44
N ALA A 431 -9.98 13.35 42.51
CA ALA A 431 -9.05 12.28 42.15
C ALA A 431 -7.76 12.83 41.53
N PHE A 432 -7.82 13.99 40.86
CA PHE A 432 -6.70 14.66 40.23
C PHE A 432 -5.86 15.49 41.20
N ASP A 433 -6.25 15.59 42.46
CA ASP A 433 -5.49 16.29 43.48
C ASP A 433 -4.15 15.59 43.76
N ILE A 434 -3.06 16.34 43.59
CA ILE A 434 -1.73 15.99 44.06
C ILE A 434 -1.14 17.17 44.84
N TYR A 435 -0.12 16.90 45.65
CA TYR A 435 0.49 17.88 46.54
C TYR A 435 1.99 18.03 46.25
N ALA A 436 2.44 19.27 46.07
CA ALA A 436 3.85 19.64 46.06
C ALA A 436 4.27 20.18 47.43
N TYR A 437 5.50 19.90 47.83
CA TYR A 437 6.08 20.29 49.11
C TYR A 437 7.38 21.05 48.86
N THR A 438 7.65 22.06 49.68
CA THR A 438 8.91 22.79 49.57
C THR A 438 10.09 21.86 49.85
N GLY A 439 10.95 21.62 48.86
CA GLY A 439 12.00 20.61 48.91
C GLY A 439 12.37 20.08 47.52
N PRO A 440 13.61 19.57 47.32
CA PRO A 440 14.04 19.02 46.03
C PRO A 440 13.34 17.71 45.64
N ASN A 441 12.83 16.94 46.60
CA ASN A 441 12.10 15.69 46.34
C ASN A 441 10.86 15.60 47.24
N GLY A 442 9.97 16.60 47.14
CA GLY A 442 8.68 16.61 47.82
C GLY A 442 8.74 16.30 49.32
N MET A 443 7.84 15.42 49.77
CA MET A 443 7.73 15.04 51.18
C MET A 443 8.94 14.21 51.66
N GLU A 444 9.65 13.56 50.74
CA GLU A 444 10.82 12.74 51.03
C GLU A 444 12.05 13.57 51.39
N GLU A 445 12.13 14.82 50.91
CA GLU A 445 13.23 15.74 51.22
C GLU A 445 12.73 17.18 51.38
N LEU A 446 12.15 17.49 52.56
CA LEU A 446 11.61 18.81 52.88
C LEU A 446 12.70 19.88 53.10
N LYS A 447 12.48 21.07 52.56
CA LYS A 447 13.18 22.32 52.91
C LYS A 447 12.36 23.07 53.95
N TYR A 448 13.01 23.40 55.07
CA TYR A 448 12.42 24.16 56.16
C TYR A 448 12.81 25.64 56.13
N TYR A 449 11.88 26.49 56.53
CA TYR A 449 12.00 27.95 56.64
C TYR A 449 11.82 28.40 58.09
N GLY A 450 12.68 29.28 58.59
CA GLY A 450 12.63 29.82 59.95
C GLY A 450 13.53 31.05 60.10
N VAL A 451 13.79 31.48 61.34
CA VAL A 451 14.61 32.69 61.63
C VAL A 451 16.02 32.69 61.07
N SER A 452 16.55 31.53 60.71
CA SER A 452 17.86 31.39 60.05
C SER A 452 17.86 31.80 58.58
N ASN A 453 16.68 31.99 57.98
CA ASN A 453 16.53 32.41 56.59
C ASN A 453 16.48 33.93 56.49
N SER A 454 16.96 34.47 55.37
CA SER A 454 16.82 35.89 55.08
C SER A 454 15.35 36.27 54.85
N GLN A 455 15.00 37.54 55.09
CA GLN A 455 13.67 38.05 54.81
C GLN A 455 13.27 37.83 53.34
N GLU A 456 14.23 37.93 52.41
CA GLU A 456 13.99 37.68 50.99
C GLU A 456 13.62 36.21 50.72
N GLU A 457 14.24 35.24 51.39
CA GLU A 457 13.87 33.81 51.26
C GLU A 457 12.50 33.50 51.86
N LEU A 458 12.18 34.12 52.99
CA LEU A 458 10.90 33.90 53.67
C LEU A 458 9.72 34.47 52.85
N LEU A 459 9.93 35.52 52.07
CA LEU A 459 8.89 36.17 51.27
C LEU A 459 8.81 35.68 49.80
N ASN A 460 9.68 34.75 49.38
CA ASN A 460 9.72 34.23 48.01
C ASN A 460 9.76 32.69 47.98
N ILE A 461 8.88 32.05 48.74
CA ILE A 461 8.70 30.59 48.74
C ILE A 461 7.81 30.21 47.55
N ASN A 462 8.35 30.36 46.33
CA ASN A 462 7.54 30.19 45.12
C ASN A 462 7.35 28.72 44.72
N PHE A 463 6.30 28.44 43.97
CA PHE A 463 6.02 27.15 43.34
C PHE A 463 5.70 27.35 41.85
N GLY A 464 6.58 26.84 41.00
CA GLY A 464 6.37 26.77 39.56
C GLY A 464 5.76 25.43 39.16
N ILE A 465 4.75 25.46 38.30
CA ILE A 465 4.20 24.29 37.62
C ILE A 465 4.24 24.49 36.11
N LYS A 466 4.15 23.40 35.35
CA LYS A 466 4.06 23.43 33.89
C LYS A 466 2.99 22.46 33.39
N ASP A 467 2.60 22.62 32.13
CA ASP A 467 1.71 21.68 31.47
C ASP A 467 2.35 20.29 31.44
N ARG A 468 1.55 19.30 31.80
CA ARG A 468 1.94 17.90 31.74
C ARG A 468 1.80 17.36 30.33
N GLU A 469 2.61 16.36 29.97
CA GLU A 469 2.47 15.65 28.71
C GLU A 469 1.04 15.11 28.53
N GLN A 470 0.56 15.07 27.28
CA GLN A 470 -0.80 14.65 26.96
C GLN A 470 -0.78 13.28 26.31
N PHE A 471 -1.59 12.36 26.83
CA PHE A 471 -1.80 11.06 26.21
C PHE A 471 -3.03 11.11 25.29
N ASP A 472 -2.88 10.54 24.11
CA ASP A 472 -3.86 10.53 23.03
C ASP A 472 -3.59 9.28 22.15
N MET A 473 -4.52 8.31 22.21
CA MET A 473 -4.50 7.09 21.44
C MET A 473 -5.75 6.97 20.58
N ASN A 474 -5.54 6.95 19.27
CA ASN A 474 -6.62 6.76 18.33
C ASN A 474 -6.62 5.35 17.70
N LEU A 475 -7.77 5.00 17.14
CA LEU A 475 -8.01 3.82 16.35
C LEU A 475 -8.63 4.20 15.00
N ARG A 476 -8.15 3.57 13.93
CA ARG A 476 -8.81 3.60 12.63
C ARG A 476 -8.99 2.21 12.04
N LYS A 477 -10.07 2.02 11.31
CA LYS A 477 -10.37 0.74 10.67
C LYS A 477 -10.76 0.92 9.21
N ASP A 478 -10.20 0.08 8.34
CA ASP A 478 -10.54 0.10 6.91
C ASP A 478 -10.48 -1.31 6.28
N LEU A 479 -11.19 -1.48 5.17
CA LEU A 479 -11.08 -2.65 4.29
C LEU A 479 -9.83 -2.51 3.43
N VAL A 480 -8.97 -3.54 3.42
CA VAL A 480 -7.72 -3.51 2.64
C VAL A 480 -7.81 -4.37 1.40
N LYS A 481 -8.36 -5.58 1.51
CA LYS A 481 -8.48 -6.47 0.36
C LYS A 481 -9.61 -7.47 0.48
N VAL A 482 -10.04 -7.97 -0.67
CA VAL A 482 -10.96 -9.10 -0.80
C VAL A 482 -10.36 -10.13 -1.74
N ASP A 483 -10.18 -11.36 -1.25
CA ASP A 483 -9.70 -12.49 -2.04
C ASP A 483 -10.87 -13.40 -2.44
N LEU A 484 -11.04 -13.64 -3.74
CA LEU A 484 -12.00 -14.60 -4.28
C LEU A 484 -11.26 -15.86 -4.72
N ASN A 485 -11.77 -17.02 -4.33
CA ASN A 485 -11.30 -18.32 -4.80
C ASN A 485 -12.47 -19.14 -5.35
N ILE A 486 -12.34 -19.71 -6.54
CA ILE A 486 -13.34 -20.60 -7.14
C ILE A 486 -12.68 -21.52 -8.18
N ASN A 487 -13.00 -22.81 -8.14
CA ASN A 487 -12.56 -23.82 -9.10
C ASN A 487 -11.04 -23.80 -9.41
N GLY A 488 -10.24 -23.65 -8.35
CA GLY A 488 -8.78 -23.59 -8.45
C GLY A 488 -8.21 -22.26 -8.97
N LYS A 489 -9.05 -21.25 -9.19
CA LYS A 489 -8.68 -19.88 -9.59
C LYS A 489 -8.80 -18.93 -8.42
N SER A 490 -7.93 -17.92 -8.36
CA SER A 490 -7.93 -16.91 -7.31
C SER A 490 -7.71 -15.50 -7.87
N HIS A 491 -8.27 -14.50 -7.19
CA HIS A 491 -8.04 -13.10 -7.51
C HIS A 491 -8.17 -12.23 -6.26
N THR A 492 -7.26 -11.27 -6.11
CA THR A 492 -7.22 -10.32 -5.00
C THR A 492 -7.65 -8.95 -5.50
N TYR A 493 -8.64 -8.37 -4.83
CA TYR A 493 -9.07 -6.99 -5.05
C TYR A 493 -8.52 -6.13 -3.92
N ASP A 494 -7.64 -5.18 -4.25
CA ASP A 494 -7.06 -4.23 -3.31
C ASP A 494 -7.94 -2.98 -3.19
N TYR A 495 -8.10 -2.49 -1.96
CA TYR A 495 -8.85 -1.28 -1.64
C TYR A 495 -7.90 -0.20 -1.08
N PRO A 496 -8.19 1.09 -1.33
CA PRO A 496 -7.25 2.19 -1.07
C PRO A 496 -6.89 2.42 0.41
N GLY A 497 -7.52 1.71 1.35
CA GLY A 497 -7.17 1.73 2.77
C GLY A 497 -5.74 1.23 3.09
N GLY A 498 -4.97 0.74 2.11
CA GLY A 498 -3.64 0.14 2.29
C GLY A 498 -2.50 1.09 2.67
N GLU A 499 -2.35 2.25 2.02
CA GLU A 499 -1.08 3.03 2.05
C GLU A 499 -1.14 4.41 2.72
N GLN A 500 -2.32 4.97 3.02
CA GLN A 500 -2.42 6.31 3.58
C GLN A 500 -2.35 6.31 5.11
N ASP A 501 -1.55 7.22 5.68
CA ASP A 501 -1.66 7.59 7.09
C ASP A 501 -2.98 8.34 7.26
N LEU A 502 -3.94 7.70 7.92
CA LEU A 502 -5.25 8.26 8.18
C LEU A 502 -5.11 9.29 9.33
N GLU A 503 -4.93 10.57 9.00
CA GLU A 503 -5.17 11.65 9.98
C GLU A 503 -6.68 11.74 10.24
N VAL A 504 -7.08 11.69 11.51
CA VAL A 504 -8.48 11.46 11.91
C VAL A 504 -9.18 12.77 12.23
N ASP A 505 -9.60 13.48 11.18
CA ASP A 505 -10.62 14.52 11.33
C ASP A 505 -12.04 13.90 11.34
N ILE A 506 -12.21 12.66 10.84
CA ILE A 506 -13.49 11.96 10.71
C ILE A 506 -13.38 10.53 11.26
N ARG A 507 -14.22 10.22 12.24
CA ARG A 507 -14.40 8.95 12.98
C ARG A 507 -15.67 8.22 12.51
N GLY A 508 -15.71 6.90 12.55
CA GLY A 508 -16.87 6.08 12.17
C GLY A 508 -17.08 5.88 10.66
N THR A 509 -16.09 6.22 9.82
CA THR A 509 -16.12 6.32 8.34
C THR A 509 -17.09 7.32 7.70
N ASP A 510 -16.58 8.07 6.72
CA ASP A 510 -17.36 8.77 5.69
C ASP A 510 -17.00 8.29 4.27
N ILE A 511 -16.31 7.16 4.14
CA ILE A 511 -15.99 6.56 2.84
C ILE A 511 -17.19 5.69 2.42
N PRO A 512 -17.69 5.82 1.17
CA PRO A 512 -18.72 4.94 0.64
C PRO A 512 -18.36 3.46 0.74
N ASP A 513 -19.37 2.59 0.82
CA ASP A 513 -19.15 1.14 0.84
C ASP A 513 -18.40 0.68 -0.42
N TYR A 514 -17.46 -0.24 -0.21
CA TYR A 514 -16.70 -0.84 -1.30
C TYR A 514 -17.55 -1.89 -2.01
N ASN A 515 -17.83 -1.65 -3.28
CA ASN A 515 -18.61 -2.57 -4.10
C ASN A 515 -17.73 -3.71 -4.60
N ARG A 516 -18.20 -4.95 -4.40
CA ARG A 516 -17.65 -6.11 -5.08
C ARG A 516 -18.70 -6.86 -5.87
N ALA A 517 -18.60 -6.75 -7.19
CA ALA A 517 -19.39 -7.56 -8.12
C ALA A 517 -19.00 -9.04 -8.03
N ILE A 518 -19.99 -9.93 -8.00
CA ILE A 518 -19.86 -11.38 -8.08
C ILE A 518 -20.87 -11.88 -9.12
N ARG A 519 -20.44 -12.72 -10.05
CA ARG A 519 -21.30 -13.25 -11.12
C ARG A 519 -22.22 -14.34 -10.56
N SER A 520 -23.47 -14.42 -11.02
CA SER A 520 -24.42 -15.44 -10.53
C SER A 520 -23.97 -16.87 -10.82
N SER A 521 -23.26 -17.11 -11.93
CA SER A 521 -22.66 -18.42 -12.26
C SER A 521 -21.72 -18.90 -11.17
N ASP A 522 -20.93 -17.98 -10.59
CA ASP A 522 -19.90 -18.28 -9.60
C ASP A 522 -20.55 -18.63 -8.25
N LEU A 523 -21.64 -17.93 -7.89
CA LEU A 523 -22.44 -18.21 -6.70
C LEU A 523 -23.26 -19.51 -6.81
N GLN A 524 -23.74 -19.84 -8.03
CA GLN A 524 -24.52 -21.06 -8.28
C GLN A 524 -23.66 -22.32 -8.27
N TYR A 525 -22.37 -22.21 -8.62
CA TYR A 525 -21.44 -23.32 -8.61
C TYR A 525 -21.35 -23.93 -7.20
N LYS A 526 -21.78 -25.19 -7.07
CA LYS A 526 -21.82 -25.91 -5.79
C LYS A 526 -22.53 -25.14 -4.67
N ALA A 527 -23.59 -24.37 -4.99
CA ALA A 527 -24.31 -23.55 -4.01
C ALA A 527 -24.94 -24.36 -2.86
N ALA A 528 -25.41 -25.57 -3.14
CA ALA A 528 -26.11 -26.43 -2.17
C ALA A 528 -25.23 -26.78 -0.95
N ALA A 529 -25.86 -26.89 0.23
CA ALA A 529 -25.17 -27.09 1.52
C ALA A 529 -24.30 -28.34 1.59
N GLN A 530 -24.60 -29.38 0.80
CA GLN A 530 -23.78 -30.60 0.75
C GLN A 530 -22.34 -30.35 0.27
N TYR A 531 -22.08 -29.24 -0.44
CA TYR A 531 -20.77 -28.88 -0.97
C TYR A 531 -20.04 -27.82 -0.13
N ASP A 532 -20.53 -27.49 1.08
CA ASP A 532 -19.96 -26.40 1.89
C ASP A 532 -18.51 -26.66 2.36
N GLN A 533 -18.06 -27.91 2.28
CA GLN A 533 -16.70 -28.35 2.61
C GLN A 533 -15.78 -28.44 1.39
N ASP A 534 -16.32 -28.22 0.18
CA ASP A 534 -15.55 -28.34 -1.05
C ASP A 534 -14.64 -27.11 -1.22
N ALA A 535 -13.35 -27.35 -1.43
CA ALA A 535 -12.35 -26.29 -1.54
C ALA A 535 -12.42 -25.52 -2.88
N ASP A 536 -13.07 -26.10 -3.90
CA ASP A 536 -13.25 -25.52 -5.23
C ASP A 536 -14.55 -24.69 -5.35
N LYS A 537 -15.42 -24.70 -4.32
CA LYS A 537 -16.57 -23.78 -4.22
C LYS A 537 -16.11 -22.32 -4.12
N LEU A 538 -16.95 -21.37 -4.51
CA LEU A 538 -16.69 -19.95 -4.29
C LEU A 538 -16.43 -19.65 -2.80
N GLN A 539 -15.26 -19.09 -2.51
CA GLN A 539 -14.86 -18.58 -1.21
C GLN A 539 -14.51 -17.11 -1.35
N VAL A 540 -15.00 -16.29 -0.43
CA VAL A 540 -14.73 -14.86 -0.37
C VAL A 540 -14.08 -14.56 0.97
N TYR A 541 -12.83 -14.16 0.96
CA TYR A 541 -12.09 -13.74 2.14
C TYR A 541 -11.94 -12.22 2.14
N VAL A 542 -12.03 -11.62 3.32
CA VAL A 542 -12.07 -10.18 3.52
C VAL A 542 -11.06 -9.84 4.59
N THR A 543 -10.14 -8.93 4.28
CA THR A 543 -9.13 -8.48 5.24
C THR A 543 -9.36 -7.02 5.60
N TYR A 544 -9.64 -6.79 6.88
CA TYR A 544 -9.67 -5.45 7.47
C TYR A 544 -8.32 -5.14 8.12
N LYS A 545 -7.98 -3.87 8.17
CA LYS A 545 -6.83 -3.33 8.90
C LYS A 545 -7.29 -2.39 9.99
N ILE A 546 -6.75 -2.57 11.19
CA ILE A 546 -6.92 -1.70 12.35
C ILE A 546 -5.58 -0.99 12.56
N GLN A 547 -5.57 0.34 12.46
CA GLN A 547 -4.45 1.19 12.84
C GLN A 547 -4.65 1.64 14.28
N LEU A 548 -3.63 1.44 15.11
CA LEU A 548 -3.52 2.04 16.43
C LEU A 548 -2.46 3.13 16.35
N LYS A 549 -2.81 4.39 16.59
CA LYS A 549 -1.86 5.52 16.51
C LYS A 549 -1.74 6.19 17.86
N ASN A 550 -0.50 6.47 18.26
CA ASN A 550 -0.18 7.26 19.43
C ASN A 550 0.08 8.70 18.99
N GLN A 551 -0.85 9.60 19.26
CA GLN A 551 -0.75 11.04 18.94
C GLN A 551 -0.31 11.88 20.15
N SER A 552 0.11 11.22 21.23
CA SER A 552 0.50 11.86 22.48
C SER A 552 1.52 12.99 22.29
N VAL A 553 1.27 14.13 22.94
CA VAL A 553 2.23 15.23 23.04
C VAL A 553 3.21 14.92 24.17
N GLY A 554 4.46 14.60 23.79
CA GLY A 554 5.54 14.26 24.72
C GLY A 554 6.16 12.92 24.39
N LYS A 555 7.10 12.47 25.24
CA LYS A 555 7.79 11.18 25.05
C LYS A 555 7.06 10.08 25.83
N ILE A 556 5.86 9.77 25.36
CA ILE A 556 4.95 8.78 25.96
C ILE A 556 4.84 7.54 25.07
N THR A 557 4.85 6.37 25.69
CA THR A 557 4.58 5.09 25.02
C THR A 557 3.19 4.62 25.45
N GLY A 558 2.29 4.40 24.49
CA GLY A 558 0.97 3.81 24.71
C GLY A 558 1.01 2.29 24.64
N TYR A 559 0.10 1.63 25.35
CA TYR A 559 -0.10 0.18 25.26
C TYR A 559 -1.61 -0.05 25.21
N VAL A 560 -2.07 -0.78 24.20
CA VAL A 560 -3.45 -1.26 24.12
C VAL A 560 -3.54 -2.56 24.89
N THR A 561 -4.22 -2.53 26.04
CA THR A 561 -4.36 -3.69 26.93
C THR A 561 -5.54 -4.57 26.56
N ASP A 562 -6.55 -3.99 25.91
CA ASP A 562 -7.69 -4.72 25.35
C ASP A 562 -8.17 -4.01 24.07
N LEU A 563 -8.35 -4.77 23.00
CA LEU A 563 -8.85 -4.30 21.70
C LEU A 563 -10.05 -5.15 21.32
N SER A 564 -11.18 -4.53 21.02
CA SER A 564 -12.42 -5.20 20.62
C SER A 564 -12.71 -5.00 19.13
N ASP A 565 -13.30 -6.02 18.53
CA ASP A 565 -13.76 -6.04 17.14
C ASP A 565 -15.19 -6.58 17.07
N TYR A 566 -16.03 -5.89 16.30
CA TYR A 566 -17.44 -6.21 16.11
C TYR A 566 -17.70 -6.38 14.62
N TYR A 567 -18.01 -7.61 14.20
CA TYR A 567 -18.08 -7.95 12.79
C TYR A 567 -19.40 -8.63 12.43
N ASP A 568 -19.85 -8.42 11.19
CA ASP A 568 -21.12 -8.94 10.69
C ASP A 568 -21.26 -10.46 10.86
N THR A 569 -22.45 -10.95 11.25
CA THR A 569 -22.72 -12.39 11.42
C THR A 569 -22.59 -13.23 10.13
N SER A 570 -22.49 -12.57 8.97
CA SER A 570 -22.17 -13.20 7.71
C SER A 570 -20.67 -13.46 7.50
N TYR A 571 -19.83 -13.20 8.50
CA TYR A 571 -18.40 -13.51 8.51
C TYR A 571 -18.06 -14.62 9.50
N GLU A 572 -17.08 -15.44 9.12
CA GLU A 572 -16.39 -16.42 9.95
C GLU A 572 -14.93 -15.94 10.14
N TYR A 573 -14.48 -15.81 11.40
CA TYR A 573 -13.10 -15.42 11.70
C TYR A 573 -12.11 -16.48 11.23
N ILE A 574 -11.06 -16.08 10.51
CA ILE A 574 -10.01 -16.97 10.00
C ILE A 574 -8.72 -16.81 10.80
N ARG A 575 -8.16 -15.60 10.83
CA ARG A 575 -6.93 -15.29 11.56
C ARG A 575 -6.74 -13.79 11.72
N SER A 576 -5.78 -13.42 12.57
CA SER A 576 -5.31 -12.04 12.72
C SER A 576 -3.79 -12.01 12.90
N TYR A 577 -3.15 -10.98 12.39
CA TYR A 577 -1.70 -10.82 12.42
C TYR A 577 -1.29 -9.34 12.39
N ASP A 578 -0.07 -9.02 12.82
CA ASP A 578 0.47 -7.65 12.78
C ASP A 578 1.26 -7.33 11.50
N GLU A 579 1.82 -6.12 11.42
CA GLU A 579 2.65 -5.69 10.28
C GLU A 579 3.88 -6.56 9.97
N ASN A 580 4.28 -7.46 10.88
CA ASN A 580 5.40 -8.38 10.71
C ASN A 580 4.94 -9.83 10.49
N GLU A 581 3.68 -10.05 10.14
CA GLU A 581 3.02 -11.36 10.01
C GLU A 581 3.00 -12.18 11.31
N GLN A 582 3.17 -11.54 12.48
CA GLN A 582 3.08 -12.22 13.75
C GLN A 582 1.60 -12.42 14.13
N GLU A 583 1.19 -13.66 14.40
CA GLU A 583 -0.18 -14.02 14.73
C GLU A 583 -0.67 -13.36 16.03
N ILE A 584 -1.90 -12.86 16.01
CA ILE A 584 -2.60 -12.25 17.15
C ILE A 584 -3.79 -13.13 17.52
N THR A 585 -3.81 -13.59 18.77
CA THR A 585 -4.90 -14.41 19.29
C THR A 585 -6.06 -13.53 19.72
N TRP A 586 -7.28 -13.95 19.38
CA TRP A 586 -8.52 -13.28 19.77
C TRP A 586 -9.45 -14.26 20.49
N GLU A 587 -10.19 -13.74 21.47
CA GLU A 587 -11.17 -14.47 22.26
C GLU A 587 -12.58 -14.05 21.85
N GLN A 588 -13.43 -15.02 21.51
CA GLN A 588 -14.82 -14.77 21.15
C GLN A 588 -15.66 -14.43 22.38
N GLN A 589 -16.51 -13.44 22.23
CA GLN A 589 -17.44 -12.95 23.24
C GLN A 589 -18.89 -13.21 22.82
N SER A 590 -19.84 -12.84 23.69
CA SER A 590 -21.26 -12.95 23.33
C SER A 590 -21.61 -11.94 22.25
N ASP A 591 -22.38 -12.38 21.25
CA ASP A 591 -22.92 -11.51 20.21
C ASP A 591 -23.68 -10.33 20.81
N ILE A 592 -23.54 -9.16 20.18
CA ILE A 592 -24.29 -7.96 20.53
C ILE A 592 -25.43 -7.76 19.55
N SER A 593 -26.63 -7.43 20.05
CA SER A 593 -27.83 -7.24 19.22
C SER A 593 -28.64 -6.04 19.68
N GLY A 594 -29.13 -5.26 18.72
CA GLY A 594 -29.90 -4.04 18.96
C GLY A 594 -30.32 -3.40 17.63
N SER A 595 -31.41 -2.63 17.63
CA SER A 595 -31.88 -1.88 16.46
C SER A 595 -32.04 -2.70 15.16
N GLY A 596 -32.29 -4.02 15.27
CA GLY A 596 -32.42 -4.92 14.11
C GLY A 596 -31.09 -5.42 13.51
N LYS A 597 -29.96 -5.14 14.15
CA LYS A 597 -28.62 -5.60 13.78
C LYS A 597 -28.05 -6.53 14.85
N THR A 598 -27.20 -7.46 14.43
CA THR A 598 -26.44 -8.37 15.29
C THR A 598 -25.01 -8.46 14.76
N TYR A 599 -24.03 -8.39 15.67
CA TYR A 599 -22.62 -8.55 15.35
C TYR A 599 -21.99 -9.60 16.27
N HIS A 600 -21.10 -10.41 15.71
CA HIS A 600 -20.16 -11.16 16.51
C HIS A 600 -19.21 -10.19 17.20
N THR A 601 -18.80 -10.54 18.43
CA THR A 601 -17.89 -9.71 19.23
C THR A 601 -16.69 -10.55 19.61
N MET A 602 -15.50 -10.02 19.40
CA MET A 602 -14.24 -10.65 19.81
C MET A 602 -13.30 -9.59 20.39
N HIS A 603 -12.37 -10.01 21.23
CA HIS A 603 -11.37 -9.09 21.77
C HIS A 603 -9.99 -9.74 21.92
N THR A 604 -8.94 -8.93 22.07
CA THR A 604 -7.58 -9.42 22.26
C THR A 604 -6.81 -8.59 23.30
N THR A 605 -6.07 -9.31 24.16
CA THR A 605 -5.12 -8.73 25.12
C THR A 605 -3.66 -9.01 24.74
N ALA A 606 -3.42 -9.62 23.56
CA ALA A 606 -2.08 -10.00 23.09
C ALA A 606 -1.14 -8.79 22.87
N LEU A 607 -1.72 -7.59 22.77
CA LEU A 607 -1.01 -6.33 22.58
C LEU A 607 -0.59 -5.65 23.89
N ALA A 608 -1.03 -6.13 25.07
CA ALA A 608 -0.89 -5.43 26.35
C ALA A 608 0.56 -5.10 26.77
N ASN A 609 1.54 -5.84 26.22
CA ASN A 609 2.96 -5.67 26.48
C ASN A 609 3.73 -5.06 25.30
N GLN A 610 3.05 -4.70 24.22
CA GLN A 610 3.64 -4.09 23.03
C GLN A 610 3.48 -2.57 23.10
N GLY A 611 4.60 -1.86 23.26
CA GLY A 611 4.59 -0.41 23.30
C GLY A 611 4.39 0.20 21.91
N ILE A 612 3.51 1.18 21.80
CA ILE A 612 3.18 1.91 20.57
C ILE A 612 3.69 3.34 20.74
N ASP A 613 4.78 3.66 20.04
CA ASP A 613 5.43 4.98 20.09
C ASP A 613 4.98 5.93 18.97
N ASP A 614 4.48 5.37 17.86
CA ASP A 614 3.95 6.07 16.68
C ASP A 614 2.68 5.37 16.20
N LYS A 615 2.79 4.20 15.56
CA LYS A 615 1.64 3.41 15.11
C LYS A 615 1.90 1.91 15.10
N LYS A 616 0.82 1.12 15.15
CA LYS A 616 0.81 -0.34 14.97
C LYS A 616 -0.35 -0.75 14.08
N TRP A 617 -0.16 -1.77 13.24
CA TRP A 617 -1.19 -2.27 12.34
C TRP A 617 -1.59 -3.69 12.71
N ILE A 618 -2.89 -3.93 12.77
CA ILE A 618 -3.46 -5.26 12.97
C ILE A 618 -4.33 -5.59 11.76
N PHE A 619 -4.10 -6.75 11.16
CA PHE A 619 -4.92 -7.29 10.09
C PHE A 619 -5.84 -8.36 10.67
N VAL A 620 -7.11 -8.33 10.28
CA VAL A 620 -8.10 -9.33 10.67
C VAL A 620 -8.77 -9.87 9.41
N GLU A 621 -8.65 -11.17 9.20
CA GLU A 621 -9.15 -11.88 8.02
C GLU A 621 -10.40 -12.68 8.39
N TYR A 622 -11.45 -12.49 7.60
CA TYR A 622 -12.72 -13.20 7.71
C TYR A 622 -13.04 -13.91 6.40
N LYS A 623 -13.81 -14.98 6.49
CA LYS A 623 -14.46 -15.62 5.34
C LYS A 623 -15.94 -15.28 5.35
N VAL A 624 -16.51 -14.88 4.21
CA VAL A 624 -17.97 -14.76 4.08
C VAL A 624 -18.60 -16.14 4.18
N THR A 625 -19.61 -16.30 5.05
CA THR A 625 -20.25 -17.58 5.28
C THR A 625 -20.95 -18.10 4.03
N ASN A 626 -20.98 -19.43 3.88
CA ASN A 626 -21.66 -20.08 2.75
C ASN A 626 -23.17 -19.73 2.72
N ASP A 627 -23.80 -19.56 3.88
CA ASP A 627 -25.20 -19.14 3.97
C ASP A 627 -25.42 -17.71 3.45
N ALA A 628 -24.50 -16.78 3.75
CA ALA A 628 -24.58 -15.43 3.23
C ALA A 628 -24.34 -15.35 1.73
N LEU A 629 -23.40 -16.15 1.19
CA LEU A 629 -23.21 -16.25 -0.26
C LEU A 629 -24.44 -16.86 -0.95
N ARG A 630 -25.08 -17.86 -0.34
CA ARG A 630 -26.36 -18.40 -0.85
C ARG A 630 -27.48 -17.36 -0.83
N ALA A 631 -27.65 -16.64 0.27
CA ALA A 631 -28.67 -15.61 0.40
C ALA A 631 -28.49 -14.49 -0.64
N LEU A 632 -27.25 -14.14 -0.95
CA LEU A 632 -26.91 -13.12 -1.95
C LEU A 632 -27.51 -13.39 -3.34
N LEU A 633 -27.69 -14.66 -3.75
CA LEU A 633 -28.33 -15.02 -5.02
C LEU A 633 -29.77 -14.47 -5.13
N GLU A 634 -30.50 -14.47 -4.01
CA GLU A 634 -31.87 -13.98 -3.91
C GLU A 634 -31.92 -12.47 -3.60
N GLU A 635 -31.08 -12.02 -2.66
CA GLU A 635 -31.03 -10.62 -2.20
C GLU A 635 -30.44 -9.66 -3.25
N LYS A 636 -29.65 -10.17 -4.19
CA LYS A 636 -28.91 -9.44 -5.25
C LYS A 636 -27.83 -8.49 -4.76
N GLN A 637 -27.91 -7.98 -3.54
CA GLN A 637 -26.85 -7.20 -2.90
C GLN A 637 -26.91 -7.36 -1.38
N SER A 638 -25.76 -7.32 -0.72
CA SER A 638 -25.65 -7.42 0.74
C SER A 638 -24.43 -6.61 1.20
N THR A 639 -24.62 -5.72 2.17
CA THR A 639 -23.56 -4.91 2.77
C THR A 639 -23.15 -5.52 4.11
N LYS A 640 -21.84 -5.70 4.29
CA LYS A 640 -21.24 -6.30 5.48
C LYS A 640 -20.40 -5.27 6.21
N GLU A 641 -20.68 -5.05 7.49
CA GLU A 641 -20.06 -4.00 8.31
C GLU A 641 -19.05 -4.57 9.31
N ASN A 642 -18.11 -3.75 9.77
CA ASN A 642 -17.16 -4.10 10.80
C ASN A 642 -16.72 -2.85 11.59
N PHE A 643 -16.62 -2.97 12.91
CA PHE A 643 -16.26 -1.91 13.86
C PHE A 643 -15.14 -2.39 14.79
N ALA A 644 -14.36 -1.47 15.32
CA ALA A 644 -13.38 -1.79 16.35
C ALA A 644 -13.28 -0.67 17.39
N GLN A 645 -12.84 -1.01 18.60
CA GLN A 645 -12.61 -0.07 19.70
C GLN A 645 -11.44 -0.49 20.58
N ILE A 646 -10.65 0.47 21.07
CA ILE A 646 -9.71 0.26 22.19
C ILE A 646 -10.53 0.14 23.49
N SER A 647 -10.60 -1.08 24.03
CA SER A 647 -11.37 -1.37 25.24
C SER A 647 -10.55 -1.22 26.53
N GLY A 648 -9.23 -1.05 26.39
CA GLY A 648 -8.37 -0.67 27.50
C GLY A 648 -6.97 -0.27 27.06
N TYR A 649 -6.33 0.58 27.86
CA TYR A 649 -4.98 1.07 27.62
C TYR A 649 -4.17 1.30 28.91
N ARG A 650 -2.86 1.51 28.73
CA ARG A 650 -1.98 2.15 29.71
C ARG A 650 -0.88 2.93 29.01
N ASN A 651 -0.19 3.80 29.74
CA ASN A 651 0.93 4.58 29.20
C ASN A 651 2.12 4.66 30.17
N THR A 652 3.31 4.76 29.59
CA THR A 652 4.57 4.91 30.32
C THR A 652 5.41 6.04 29.74
N TYR A 653 6.36 6.54 30.54
CA TYR A 653 7.38 7.46 30.05
C TYR A 653 8.40 6.70 29.19
N ARG A 654 8.66 7.19 27.98
CA ARG A 654 9.57 6.52 27.02
C ARG A 654 11.04 6.60 27.42
N GLU A 655 11.42 7.66 28.13
CA GLU A 655 12.79 7.90 28.59
C GLU A 655 12.85 8.37 30.04
N ASP A 656 14.06 8.34 30.62
CA ASP A 656 14.34 8.91 31.94
C ASP A 656 14.05 10.40 31.90
N ARG A 657 13.08 10.87 32.70
CA ARG A 657 12.81 12.30 32.84
C ARG A 657 13.74 12.88 33.89
N LYS A 658 14.42 13.96 33.54
CA LYS A 658 15.34 14.67 34.44
C LYS A 658 14.93 16.13 34.54
N ASP A 659 15.22 16.71 35.69
CA ASP A 659 15.08 18.15 35.92
C ASP A 659 16.22 18.93 35.21
N LEU A 660 16.14 20.26 35.17
CA LEU A 660 17.17 21.14 34.59
C LEU A 660 18.54 21.04 35.29
N ASN A 661 18.61 20.47 36.50
CA ASN A 661 19.88 20.19 37.19
C ASN A 661 20.42 18.79 36.87
N GLY A 662 19.74 18.00 36.03
CA GLY A 662 20.09 16.63 35.70
C GLY A 662 19.68 15.58 36.75
N GLN A 663 18.89 15.96 37.75
CA GLN A 663 18.33 15.05 38.75
C GLN A 663 17.19 14.24 38.12
N LEU A 664 17.21 12.93 38.34
CA LEU A 664 16.18 12.01 37.85
C LEU A 664 14.84 12.25 38.57
N ILE A 665 13.79 12.51 37.80
CA ILE A 665 12.41 12.70 38.26
C ILE A 665 11.65 11.37 38.19
N THR A 666 11.65 10.73 37.01
CA THR A 666 11.00 9.41 36.77
C THR A 666 11.87 8.58 35.83
N ASN A 667 11.87 7.26 36.01
CA ASN A 667 12.61 6.36 35.12
C ASN A 667 11.85 6.09 33.82
N ALA A 668 12.58 5.76 32.75
CA ALA A 668 12.00 5.16 31.54
C ALA A 668 11.21 3.89 31.88
N GLY A 669 10.06 3.72 31.23
CA GLY A 669 9.13 2.60 31.45
C GLY A 669 8.26 2.72 32.70
N GLU A 670 8.46 3.75 33.54
CA GLU A 670 7.53 4.02 34.64
C GLU A 670 6.18 4.47 34.11
N ASN A 671 5.14 4.05 34.81
CA ASN A 671 3.76 4.35 34.48
C ASN A 671 3.50 5.87 34.54
N ALA A 672 3.00 6.41 33.43
CA ALA A 672 2.66 7.81 33.31
C ALA A 672 1.25 8.08 33.85
N GLY A 673 0.31 7.14 33.79
CA GLY A 673 -1.03 7.32 34.36
C GLY A 673 -1.75 8.57 33.84
N LEU A 674 -1.50 8.90 32.57
CA LEU A 674 -2.18 9.96 31.84
C LEU A 674 -3.51 9.43 31.33
N ILE A 675 -4.57 10.21 31.50
CA ILE A 675 -5.88 9.86 30.92
C ILE A 675 -5.88 10.33 29.46
N ASP A 676 -6.46 9.52 28.59
CA ASP A 676 -6.67 9.88 27.19
C ASP A 676 -7.43 11.22 27.10
N ILE A 677 -7.14 12.02 26.07
CA ILE A 677 -7.61 13.39 26.01
C ILE A 677 -9.12 13.48 25.74
N ASP A 678 -9.67 12.57 24.93
CA ASP A 678 -11.06 12.60 24.50
C ASP A 678 -11.69 11.21 24.25
N SER A 679 -11.07 10.14 24.76
CA SER A 679 -11.64 8.78 24.74
C SER A 679 -11.99 8.21 26.12
N THR A 680 -13.10 7.46 26.15
CA THR A 680 -13.56 6.62 27.25
C THR A 680 -13.60 5.17 26.77
N PRO A 681 -12.65 4.32 27.19
CA PRO A 681 -12.57 2.95 26.70
C PRO A 681 -13.85 2.13 26.91
N ALA A 682 -14.10 1.24 25.95
CA ALA A 682 -15.18 0.25 26.00
C ALA A 682 -16.62 0.83 26.07
N ASN A 683 -16.87 1.96 25.42
CA ASN A 683 -18.19 2.61 25.37
C ASN A 683 -18.92 2.50 24.01
N LEU A 684 -18.31 1.93 22.97
CA LEU A 684 -18.94 1.78 21.66
C LEU A 684 -20.03 0.70 21.73
N ASN A 685 -21.24 1.06 21.29
CA ASN A 685 -22.28 0.09 20.97
C ASN A 685 -22.59 0.16 19.47
N PRO A 686 -22.07 -0.77 18.64
CA PRO A 686 -22.30 -0.74 17.20
C PRO A 686 -23.78 -0.92 16.83
N THR A 687 -24.62 -1.43 17.75
CA THR A 687 -26.06 -1.62 17.50
C THR A 687 -26.93 -0.44 17.93
N ASP A 688 -26.36 0.63 18.49
CA ASP A 688 -27.11 1.84 18.82
C ASP A 688 -27.68 2.47 17.54
N SER A 689 -28.96 2.81 17.57
CA SER A 689 -29.64 3.53 16.49
C SER A 689 -28.87 4.76 16.01
N LYS A 690 -28.26 5.54 16.90
CA LYS A 690 -27.48 6.74 16.53
C LYS A 690 -26.23 6.40 15.74
N VAL A 691 -25.53 5.32 16.13
CA VAL A 691 -24.34 4.82 15.43
C VAL A 691 -24.73 4.34 14.04
N GLN A 692 -25.76 3.50 13.94
CA GLN A 692 -26.23 2.93 12.68
C GLN A 692 -26.79 4.00 11.73
N GLU A 693 -27.59 4.95 12.23
CA GLU A 693 -28.12 6.08 11.45
C GLU A 693 -26.99 6.96 10.94
N PHE A 694 -25.98 7.25 11.77
CA PHE A 694 -24.82 8.03 11.34
C PHE A 694 -24.02 7.31 10.27
N VAL A 695 -23.67 6.04 10.45
CA VAL A 695 -22.88 5.26 9.46
C VAL A 695 -23.61 5.15 8.12
N ALA A 696 -24.93 5.03 8.13
CA ALA A 696 -25.72 5.06 6.90
C ALA A 696 -25.74 6.45 6.27
N TYR A 697 -25.93 7.50 7.08
CA TYR A 697 -25.98 8.89 6.62
C TYR A 697 -24.63 9.41 6.10
N SER A 698 -23.52 9.03 6.73
CA SER A 698 -22.17 9.48 6.39
C SER A 698 -21.78 9.10 4.95
N LYS A 699 -22.42 8.07 4.39
CA LYS A 699 -22.19 7.56 3.03
C LYS A 699 -23.09 8.20 1.96
N THR A 700 -24.01 9.10 2.35
CA THR A 700 -24.94 9.76 1.41
C THR A 700 -24.29 10.97 0.75
N ASP A 701 -24.72 11.31 -0.48
CA ASP A 701 -24.30 12.53 -1.17
C ASP A 701 -24.52 13.79 -0.30
N GLU A 702 -25.60 13.82 0.49
CA GLU A 702 -25.91 14.91 1.41
C GLU A 702 -24.82 15.12 2.47
N TYR A 703 -24.27 14.05 3.06
CA TYR A 703 -23.15 14.16 3.99
C TYR A 703 -21.84 14.47 3.26
N GLN A 704 -21.62 13.87 2.10
CA GLN A 704 -20.40 14.06 1.31
C GLN A 704 -20.20 15.51 0.87
N ASP A 705 -21.29 16.23 0.59
CA ASP A 705 -21.29 17.64 0.21
C ASP A 705 -21.04 18.63 1.37
N LEU A 706 -20.97 18.16 2.63
CA LEU A 706 -20.67 19.00 3.79
C LEU A 706 -19.19 19.42 3.84
N GLY A 707 -18.91 20.59 4.42
CA GLY A 707 -17.55 21.05 4.68
C GLY A 707 -16.86 20.25 5.81
N GLY A 708 -15.52 20.23 5.82
CA GLY A 708 -14.71 19.43 6.76
C GLY A 708 -15.06 19.64 8.23
N GLU A 709 -15.15 20.90 8.69
CA GLU A 709 -15.50 21.22 10.09
C GLU A 709 -16.87 20.64 10.52
N GLU A 710 -17.86 20.65 9.63
CA GLU A 710 -19.19 20.12 9.92
C GLU A 710 -19.20 18.59 9.93
N LYS A 711 -18.44 17.94 9.02
CA LYS A 711 -18.26 16.48 9.01
C LYS A 711 -17.62 16.02 10.32
N THR A 712 -16.51 16.64 10.71
CA THR A 712 -15.80 16.37 11.96
C THR A 712 -16.74 16.54 13.16
N SER A 713 -17.47 17.66 13.24
CA SER A 713 -18.40 17.93 14.34
C SER A 713 -19.50 16.88 14.48
N ARG A 714 -20.06 16.38 13.36
CA ARG A 714 -21.11 15.36 13.37
C ARG A 714 -20.57 13.98 13.72
N SER A 715 -19.38 13.65 13.23
CA SER A 715 -18.69 12.40 13.51
C SER A 715 -18.29 12.28 14.99
N MET A 716 -17.67 13.32 15.55
CA MET A 716 -17.27 13.37 16.97
C MET A 716 -18.45 13.36 17.95
N ALA A 717 -19.67 13.64 17.49
CA ALA A 717 -20.88 13.53 18.32
C ALA A 717 -21.34 12.08 18.53
N ILE A 718 -20.80 11.14 17.74
CA ILE A 718 -21.21 9.73 17.71
C ILE A 718 -20.05 8.79 18.06
N PHE A 719 -18.85 9.07 17.54
CA PHE A 719 -17.65 8.26 17.74
C PHE A 719 -16.58 9.03 18.53
N GLU A 720 -15.95 8.34 19.47
CA GLU A 720 -14.67 8.74 20.07
C GLU A 720 -13.52 8.31 19.17
N ASP A 721 -12.33 8.86 19.36
CA ASP A 721 -11.17 8.55 18.52
C ASP A 721 -10.58 7.16 18.78
N ASP A 722 -10.94 6.53 19.91
CA ASP A 722 -10.61 5.13 20.22
C ASP A 722 -11.52 4.10 19.53
N ALA A 723 -12.54 4.55 18.78
CA ALA A 723 -13.55 3.73 18.14
C ALA A 723 -13.77 4.12 16.67
N ASP A 724 -13.85 3.13 15.79
CA ASP A 724 -14.08 3.39 14.37
C ASP A 724 -14.95 2.32 13.71
N ALA A 725 -15.58 2.70 12.60
CA ALA A 725 -16.30 1.80 11.71
C ALA A 725 -15.58 1.77 10.36
N ALA A 726 -15.35 0.58 9.81
CA ALA A 726 -14.81 0.47 8.47
C ALA A 726 -15.89 0.75 7.41
N PRO A 727 -15.50 1.19 6.20
CA PRO A 727 -16.39 1.11 5.05
C PRO A 727 -16.89 -0.32 4.87
N GLY A 728 -18.18 -0.50 4.59
CA GLY A 728 -18.76 -1.82 4.44
C GLY A 728 -18.33 -2.48 3.14
N LEU A 729 -18.21 -3.80 3.13
CA LEU A 729 -18.10 -4.58 1.90
C LEU A 729 -19.50 -4.82 1.35
N LYS A 730 -19.83 -4.16 0.24
CA LYS A 730 -21.09 -4.37 -0.47
C LYS A 730 -20.91 -5.40 -1.59
N LEU A 731 -21.32 -6.63 -1.35
CA LEU A 731 -21.37 -7.67 -2.38
C LEU A 731 -22.58 -7.43 -3.29
N ILE A 732 -22.38 -7.48 -4.60
CA ILE A 732 -23.41 -7.21 -5.61
C ILE A 732 -23.40 -8.35 -6.63
N VAL A 733 -24.57 -8.92 -6.91
CA VAL A 733 -24.72 -9.87 -8.03
C VAL A 733 -24.73 -9.09 -9.33
N ASP A 734 -23.74 -9.34 -10.19
CA ASP A 734 -23.63 -8.71 -11.51
C ASP A 734 -23.87 -9.71 -12.63
N ASP A 735 -25.07 -9.64 -13.21
CA ASP A 735 -25.48 -10.43 -14.38
C ASP A 735 -25.34 -9.65 -15.70
N THR A 736 -24.81 -8.41 -15.66
CA THR A 736 -24.57 -7.60 -16.86
C THR A 736 -23.25 -8.00 -17.52
N ASN A 737 -22.22 -8.30 -16.71
CA ASN A 737 -20.87 -8.65 -17.17
C ASN A 737 -20.60 -10.17 -17.11
N LYS A 738 -21.46 -10.94 -17.78
CA LYS A 738 -21.34 -12.39 -17.90
C LYS A 738 -20.03 -12.76 -18.62
N ARG A 739 -19.41 -13.88 -18.24
CA ARG A 739 -18.28 -14.43 -19.02
C ARG A 739 -18.81 -14.94 -20.36
N ARG A 740 -18.13 -14.57 -21.45
CA ARG A 740 -18.52 -14.90 -22.83
C ARG A 740 -17.34 -15.48 -23.59
N LEU A 741 -17.58 -16.55 -24.33
CA LEU A 741 -16.61 -17.15 -25.24
C LEU A 741 -17.26 -17.28 -26.62
N THR A 742 -16.56 -16.86 -27.68
CA THR A 742 -17.07 -16.89 -29.05
C THR A 742 -16.01 -17.40 -30.02
N GLY A 743 -16.49 -17.98 -31.12
CA GLY A 743 -15.65 -18.42 -32.23
C GLY A 743 -16.47 -18.73 -33.49
N THR A 744 -15.76 -19.10 -34.55
CA THR A 744 -16.23 -19.32 -35.91
C THR A 744 -15.70 -20.65 -36.43
N VAL A 745 -16.54 -21.41 -37.14
CA VAL A 745 -16.10 -22.58 -37.90
C VAL A 745 -16.21 -22.28 -39.39
N PHE A 746 -15.11 -22.46 -40.11
CA PHE A 746 -14.98 -22.09 -41.52
C PHE A 746 -14.26 -23.17 -42.34
N GLU A 747 -14.52 -23.18 -43.64
CA GLU A 747 -13.79 -23.98 -44.62
C GLU A 747 -12.67 -23.15 -45.25
N ASP A 748 -11.44 -23.58 -45.02
CA ASP A 748 -10.21 -23.00 -45.55
C ASP A 748 -9.97 -23.44 -46.99
N ALA A 749 -9.59 -22.49 -47.84
CA ALA A 749 -9.32 -22.72 -49.24
C ALA A 749 -7.95 -23.40 -49.45
N ALA A 750 -7.90 -24.36 -50.38
CA ALA A 750 -6.62 -24.96 -50.77
C ALA A 750 -5.69 -23.93 -51.44
N LEU A 751 -4.43 -23.91 -51.03
CA LEU A 751 -3.39 -23.07 -51.62
C LEU A 751 -3.15 -23.46 -53.09
N ALA A 752 -3.45 -22.55 -54.01
CA ALA A 752 -3.35 -22.80 -55.45
C ALA A 752 -1.95 -23.27 -55.89
N GLU A 753 -0.89 -22.66 -55.37
CA GLU A 753 0.50 -23.05 -55.68
C GLU A 753 0.78 -24.51 -55.29
N LYS A 754 0.30 -24.94 -54.10
CA LYS A 754 0.46 -26.31 -53.62
C LYS A 754 -0.35 -27.31 -54.43
N LEU A 755 -1.57 -26.94 -54.81
CA LEU A 755 -2.41 -27.83 -55.61
C LEU A 755 -1.88 -27.96 -57.05
N GLU A 756 -1.36 -26.88 -57.65
CA GLU A 756 -0.85 -26.87 -59.03
C GLU A 756 0.52 -27.53 -59.16
N GLU A 757 1.48 -27.18 -58.30
CA GLU A 757 2.87 -27.65 -58.40
C GLU A 757 3.08 -29.00 -57.71
N ASP A 758 2.52 -29.15 -56.51
CA ASP A 758 2.77 -30.29 -55.63
C ASP A 758 1.66 -31.35 -55.69
N ASN A 759 0.50 -31.01 -56.27
CA ASN A 759 -0.72 -31.83 -56.27
C ASN A 759 -1.21 -32.16 -54.85
N GLU A 760 -0.95 -31.26 -53.90
CA GLU A 760 -1.27 -31.38 -52.48
C GLU A 760 -2.37 -30.40 -52.09
N ARG A 761 -3.32 -30.85 -51.27
CA ARG A 761 -4.46 -30.05 -50.81
C ARG A 761 -4.27 -29.62 -49.37
N ILE A 762 -3.74 -28.41 -49.19
CA ILE A 762 -3.39 -27.80 -47.90
C ILE A 762 -3.80 -26.33 -47.93
N GLY A 763 -4.43 -25.85 -46.86
CA GLY A 763 -4.82 -24.43 -46.68
C GLY A 763 -3.79 -23.68 -45.86
N ASP A 764 -4.05 -22.42 -45.52
CA ASP A 764 -3.12 -21.60 -44.72
C ASP A 764 -3.48 -21.52 -43.23
N GLY A 765 -4.68 -21.99 -42.87
CA GLY A 765 -5.20 -22.01 -41.51
C GLY A 765 -5.75 -20.68 -41.02
N ALA A 766 -5.86 -19.67 -41.87
CA ALA A 766 -6.47 -18.39 -41.54
C ALA A 766 -7.86 -18.28 -42.18
N TYR A 767 -8.77 -17.60 -41.49
CA TYR A 767 -10.06 -17.24 -42.09
C TYR A 767 -9.90 -15.98 -42.96
N GLU A 768 -10.36 -16.07 -44.21
CA GLU A 768 -10.40 -14.96 -45.15
C GLU A 768 -11.85 -14.58 -45.52
N ASP A 769 -12.04 -13.29 -45.86
CA ASP A 769 -13.32 -12.80 -46.39
C ASP A 769 -13.65 -13.50 -47.72
N GLY A 770 -14.54 -14.48 -47.67
CA GLY A 770 -14.92 -15.32 -48.82
C GLY A 770 -14.94 -16.81 -48.51
N ASP A 771 -14.32 -17.23 -47.40
CA ASP A 771 -14.37 -18.61 -46.92
C ASP A 771 -15.79 -19.03 -46.57
N ASN A 772 -16.11 -20.30 -46.80
CA ASN A 772 -17.43 -20.83 -46.46
C ASN A 772 -17.54 -20.99 -44.94
N LEU A 773 -18.68 -20.63 -44.39
CA LEU A 773 -18.97 -20.75 -42.96
C LEU A 773 -19.76 -22.03 -42.71
N VAL A 774 -19.37 -22.80 -41.69
CA VAL A 774 -19.88 -24.16 -41.48
C VAL A 774 -21.00 -24.17 -40.44
N ASN A 775 -22.21 -24.50 -40.90
CA ASN A 775 -23.41 -24.50 -40.07
C ASN A 775 -23.59 -25.80 -39.27
N GLN A 776 -24.20 -25.69 -38.09
CA GLN A 776 -24.60 -26.77 -37.19
C GLN A 776 -23.47 -27.65 -36.63
N VAL A 777 -22.21 -27.20 -36.65
CA VAL A 777 -21.10 -27.90 -35.98
C VAL A 777 -21.36 -27.91 -34.48
N LYS A 778 -21.31 -29.09 -33.85
CA LYS A 778 -21.48 -29.23 -32.40
C LYS A 778 -20.22 -28.73 -31.71
N VAL A 779 -20.39 -27.86 -30.71
CA VAL A 779 -19.29 -27.30 -29.93
C VAL A 779 -19.55 -27.58 -28.46
N GLN A 780 -18.57 -28.15 -27.77
CA GLN A 780 -18.63 -28.47 -26.35
C GLN A 780 -17.50 -27.76 -25.59
N LEU A 781 -17.86 -26.97 -24.58
CA LEU A 781 -16.92 -26.34 -23.65
C LEU A 781 -16.76 -27.27 -22.43
N ILE A 782 -15.58 -27.86 -22.31
CA ILE A 782 -15.30 -28.91 -21.32
C ILE A 782 -14.34 -28.35 -20.28
N CYS A 783 -14.76 -28.29 -19.03
CA CYS A 783 -13.86 -27.97 -17.93
C CYS A 783 -13.02 -29.21 -17.60
N THR A 784 -11.71 -29.02 -17.57
CA THR A 784 -10.70 -30.05 -17.33
C THR A 784 -10.24 -30.08 -15.87
N ASN A 785 -10.64 -29.09 -15.06
CA ASN A 785 -10.46 -29.04 -13.62
C ASN A 785 -11.80 -28.85 -12.90
N GLY A 786 -12.01 -29.57 -11.79
CA GLY A 786 -13.28 -29.53 -11.05
C GLY A 786 -14.42 -30.29 -11.73
N ASP A 787 -15.57 -30.31 -11.04
CA ASP A 787 -16.79 -30.99 -11.49
C ASP A 787 -17.77 -29.94 -12.07
N VAL A 788 -17.55 -29.55 -13.32
CA VAL A 788 -18.37 -28.55 -14.03
C VAL A 788 -19.11 -29.23 -15.18
N GLU A 789 -20.40 -28.96 -15.32
CA GLU A 789 -21.21 -29.47 -16.42
C GLU A 789 -20.64 -29.02 -17.77
N VAL A 790 -20.54 -29.97 -18.71
CA VAL A 790 -20.15 -29.67 -20.10
C VAL A 790 -21.22 -28.81 -20.73
N LYS A 791 -20.85 -27.59 -21.14
CA LYS A 791 -21.76 -26.75 -21.92
C LYS A 791 -21.66 -27.13 -23.39
N GLU A 792 -22.81 -27.11 -24.07
CA GLU A 792 -22.93 -27.48 -25.48
C GLU A 792 -23.72 -26.43 -26.25
N THR A 793 -23.28 -26.14 -27.47
CA THR A 793 -23.97 -25.30 -28.44
C THR A 793 -23.70 -25.81 -29.87
N ARG A 794 -24.32 -25.18 -30.87
CA ARG A 794 -24.02 -25.42 -32.29
C ARG A 794 -23.72 -24.11 -33.01
N THR A 795 -22.87 -24.17 -34.03
CA THR A 795 -22.67 -23.04 -34.92
C THR A 795 -23.96 -22.69 -35.65
N ASN A 796 -24.18 -21.40 -35.87
CA ASN A 796 -25.28 -20.90 -36.69
C ASN A 796 -24.94 -20.92 -38.20
N ASP A 797 -25.83 -20.37 -39.03
CA ASP A 797 -25.64 -20.28 -40.49
C ASP A 797 -24.48 -19.34 -40.93
N GLN A 798 -23.91 -18.58 -39.99
CA GLN A 798 -22.69 -17.80 -40.16
C GLN A 798 -21.47 -18.50 -39.54
N GLY A 799 -21.58 -19.78 -39.18
CA GLY A 799 -20.48 -20.53 -38.56
C GLY A 799 -20.14 -20.09 -37.14
N VAL A 800 -20.88 -19.15 -36.55
CA VAL A 800 -20.57 -18.56 -35.24
C VAL A 800 -21.22 -19.36 -34.11
N TYR A 801 -20.49 -19.52 -33.00
CA TYR A 801 -21.01 -20.05 -31.74
C TYR A 801 -20.68 -19.15 -30.54
N GLU A 802 -21.44 -19.29 -29.45
CA GLU A 802 -21.25 -18.54 -28.22
C GLU A 802 -21.52 -19.42 -26.99
N PHE A 803 -20.68 -19.29 -25.96
CA PHE A 803 -20.95 -19.72 -24.60
C PHE A 803 -21.03 -18.52 -23.67
N THR A 804 -22.04 -18.49 -22.80
CA THR A 804 -22.15 -17.49 -21.73
C THR A 804 -22.19 -18.16 -20.36
N ASP A 805 -21.99 -17.39 -19.29
CA ASP A 805 -22.25 -17.79 -17.90
C ASP A 805 -21.42 -19.00 -17.43
N TYR A 806 -20.20 -19.16 -17.92
CA TYR A 806 -19.25 -20.17 -17.40
C TYR A 806 -18.44 -19.59 -16.24
N ILE A 807 -17.97 -20.48 -15.37
CA ILE A 807 -17.18 -20.13 -14.19
C ILE A 807 -15.68 -20.12 -14.53
N PRO A 808 -14.81 -19.57 -13.67
CA PRO A 808 -13.37 -19.71 -13.81
C PRO A 808 -12.94 -21.19 -13.79
N GLY A 809 -11.90 -21.55 -14.52
CA GLY A 809 -11.44 -22.94 -14.68
C GLY A 809 -10.54 -23.15 -15.89
N ASP A 810 -10.04 -24.37 -16.05
CA ASP A 810 -9.22 -24.80 -17.17
C ASP A 810 -10.11 -25.49 -18.18
N TYR A 811 -10.17 -25.01 -19.42
CA TYR A 811 -11.13 -25.46 -20.42
C TYR A 811 -10.46 -25.97 -21.69
N THR A 812 -11.10 -26.94 -22.35
CA THR A 812 -10.87 -27.27 -23.75
C THR A 812 -12.18 -27.15 -24.52
N ILE A 813 -12.09 -26.83 -25.81
CA ILE A 813 -13.26 -26.88 -26.70
C ILE A 813 -13.13 -28.10 -27.59
N LYS A 814 -14.20 -28.88 -27.66
CA LYS A 814 -14.37 -30.00 -28.58
C LYS A 814 -15.39 -29.62 -29.64
N PHE A 815 -14.96 -29.62 -30.89
CA PHE A 815 -15.80 -29.49 -32.06
C PHE A 815 -16.12 -30.88 -32.61
N THR A 816 -17.36 -31.11 -33.02
CA THR A 816 -17.76 -32.31 -33.78
C THR A 816 -18.45 -31.87 -35.06
N TYR A 817 -17.78 -32.12 -36.19
CA TYR A 817 -18.31 -31.88 -37.54
C TYR A 817 -18.59 -33.21 -38.25
N GLY A 818 -19.56 -33.21 -39.16
CA GLY A 818 -20.03 -34.41 -39.84
C GLY A 818 -20.93 -35.32 -39.00
N ASP A 819 -21.38 -34.86 -37.83
CA ASP A 819 -22.50 -35.49 -37.14
C ASP A 819 -23.81 -35.28 -37.93
N TYR A 820 -24.87 -36.01 -37.59
CA TYR A 820 -26.09 -36.01 -38.40
C TYR A 820 -26.67 -34.59 -38.62
N GLU A 821 -26.66 -33.74 -37.59
CA GLU A 821 -27.22 -32.38 -37.69
C GLU A 821 -26.35 -31.45 -38.55
N SER A 822 -25.02 -31.50 -38.41
CA SER A 822 -24.11 -30.72 -39.28
C SER A 822 -24.09 -31.24 -40.72
N LEU A 823 -24.26 -32.56 -40.91
CA LEU A 823 -24.28 -33.22 -42.20
C LEU A 823 -25.49 -32.81 -43.06
N VAL A 824 -26.68 -32.74 -42.46
CA VAL A 824 -27.93 -32.45 -43.18
C VAL A 824 -28.29 -30.95 -43.19
N ALA A 825 -27.51 -30.12 -42.49
CA ALA A 825 -27.68 -28.68 -42.51
C ALA A 825 -27.39 -28.11 -43.91
N VAL A 826 -28.17 -27.11 -44.31
CA VAL A 826 -27.93 -26.38 -45.57
C VAL A 826 -26.67 -25.53 -45.39
N GLN A 827 -25.64 -25.85 -46.17
CA GLN A 827 -24.37 -25.12 -46.21
C GLN A 827 -24.36 -24.09 -47.36
N PRO A 828 -23.61 -22.98 -47.26
CA PRO A 828 -23.55 -21.95 -48.32
C PRO A 828 -23.10 -22.46 -49.69
N ASN A 829 -22.25 -23.49 -49.71
CA ASN A 829 -21.68 -24.12 -50.89
C ASN A 829 -22.39 -25.43 -51.30
N ASN A 830 -23.48 -25.82 -50.62
CA ASN A 830 -24.17 -27.10 -50.78
C ASN A 830 -23.33 -28.37 -50.50
N GLU A 831 -22.19 -28.25 -49.82
CA GLU A 831 -21.36 -29.40 -49.45
C GLU A 831 -21.85 -30.11 -48.18
N MET A 832 -21.40 -31.36 -48.01
CA MET A 832 -21.59 -32.13 -46.77
C MET A 832 -20.25 -32.33 -46.07
N TYR A 833 -20.07 -31.64 -44.94
CA TYR A 833 -18.81 -31.67 -44.20
C TYR A 833 -18.66 -32.95 -43.36
N THR A 834 -18.19 -34.03 -43.98
CA THR A 834 -17.87 -35.29 -43.29
C THR A 834 -16.40 -35.32 -42.85
N GLY A 835 -16.07 -36.06 -41.79
CA GLY A 835 -14.67 -36.39 -41.50
C GLY A 835 -14.04 -37.29 -42.57
N GLN A 836 -14.84 -37.98 -43.39
CA GLN A 836 -14.31 -38.70 -44.53
C GLN A 836 -13.68 -37.75 -45.56
N ASP A 837 -14.35 -36.62 -45.83
CA ASP A 837 -13.98 -35.64 -46.85
C ASP A 837 -13.18 -34.45 -46.33
N TYR A 838 -13.31 -34.11 -45.05
CA TYR A 838 -12.68 -32.95 -44.44
C TYR A 838 -11.78 -33.33 -43.26
N LYS A 839 -10.84 -32.44 -42.98
CA LYS A 839 -9.94 -32.48 -41.82
C LYS A 839 -9.80 -31.08 -41.23
N SER A 840 -9.33 -30.94 -40.00
CA SER A 840 -8.86 -29.64 -39.50
C SER A 840 -7.75 -29.10 -40.42
N THR A 841 -7.74 -27.79 -40.67
CA THR A 841 -6.66 -27.14 -41.41
C THR A 841 -5.38 -27.00 -40.55
N ILE A 842 -4.37 -26.28 -41.05
CA ILE A 842 -3.07 -26.12 -40.38
C ILE A 842 -3.25 -25.63 -38.94
N TYR A 843 -2.59 -26.31 -38.01
CA TYR A 843 -2.51 -26.01 -36.59
C TYR A 843 -1.06 -25.77 -36.19
N GLN A 844 -0.77 -24.60 -35.65
CA GLN A 844 0.60 -24.20 -35.28
C GLN A 844 0.82 -24.33 -33.77
N GLU A 845 1.48 -25.41 -33.33
CA GLU A 845 1.73 -25.67 -31.90
C GLU A 845 2.40 -24.51 -31.15
N SER A 846 3.23 -23.72 -31.83
CA SER A 846 3.91 -22.55 -31.24
C SER A 846 2.95 -21.47 -30.75
N ASN A 847 1.70 -21.43 -31.23
CA ASN A 847 0.72 -20.42 -30.82
C ASN A 847 0.09 -20.74 -29.45
N TYR A 848 0.23 -21.99 -28.98
CA TYR A 848 -0.51 -22.53 -27.83
C TYR A 848 0.42 -22.96 -26.68
N SER A 849 1.63 -22.40 -26.61
CA SER A 849 2.61 -22.73 -25.55
C SER A 849 2.26 -22.18 -24.17
N ASP A 850 1.38 -21.17 -24.11
CA ASP A 850 0.87 -20.53 -22.89
C ASP A 850 -0.61 -20.90 -22.71
N VAL A 851 -1.04 -21.26 -21.50
CA VAL A 851 -2.46 -21.56 -21.18
C VAL A 851 -3.38 -20.34 -21.34
N TYR A 852 -2.82 -19.14 -21.47
CA TYR A 852 -3.53 -17.89 -21.77
C TYR A 852 -3.45 -17.50 -23.25
N TRP A 853 -3.16 -18.44 -24.16
CA TRP A 853 -2.98 -18.19 -25.60
C TRP A 853 -4.12 -17.39 -26.26
N TYR A 854 -5.35 -17.55 -25.76
CA TYR A 854 -6.53 -16.82 -26.22
C TYR A 854 -6.43 -15.28 -26.03
N ASN A 855 -5.47 -14.78 -25.23
CA ASN A 855 -5.21 -13.36 -25.06
C ASN A 855 -4.30 -12.76 -26.14
N ASN A 856 -3.54 -13.59 -26.86
CA ASN A 856 -2.49 -13.11 -27.75
C ASN A 856 -2.99 -12.82 -29.18
N ASN A 857 -4.15 -13.36 -29.56
CA ASN A 857 -4.67 -13.34 -30.94
C ASN A 857 -6.12 -12.82 -31.04
N ILE A 858 -6.47 -11.78 -30.27
CA ILE A 858 -7.85 -11.25 -30.20
C ILE A 858 -8.37 -10.75 -31.56
N ASP A 859 -7.50 -10.39 -32.50
CA ASP A 859 -7.89 -9.77 -33.78
C ASP A 859 -7.68 -10.68 -35.01
N THR A 860 -7.19 -11.90 -34.85
CA THR A 860 -6.90 -12.81 -35.98
C THR A 860 -7.68 -14.10 -35.84
N LYS A 861 -8.48 -14.42 -36.85
CA LYS A 861 -9.22 -15.68 -36.93
C LYS A 861 -8.35 -16.74 -37.59
N ILE A 862 -7.80 -17.63 -36.78
CA ILE A 862 -6.92 -18.72 -37.21
C ILE A 862 -7.42 -20.04 -36.62
N ASN A 863 -6.98 -21.16 -37.16
CA ASN A 863 -7.37 -22.46 -36.65
C ASN A 863 -6.75 -22.78 -35.27
N ASP A 864 -7.60 -22.89 -34.24
CA ASP A 864 -7.23 -23.15 -32.84
C ASP A 864 -7.41 -24.60 -32.41
N ALA A 865 -7.92 -25.46 -33.29
CA ALA A 865 -8.20 -26.85 -32.98
C ALA A 865 -7.59 -27.81 -34.00
N LYS A 866 -7.20 -28.99 -33.52
CA LYS A 866 -6.73 -30.08 -34.37
C LYS A 866 -7.57 -31.33 -34.18
N ASP A 867 -7.71 -32.09 -35.25
CA ASP A 867 -8.42 -33.36 -35.29
C ASP A 867 -7.88 -34.37 -34.25
N ASP A 868 -8.78 -35.12 -33.62
CA ASP A 868 -8.46 -36.25 -32.75
C ASP A 868 -7.93 -37.43 -33.59
N GLN A 869 -6.64 -37.71 -33.46
CA GLN A 869 -5.97 -38.76 -34.22
C GLN A 869 -6.58 -40.16 -34.01
N THR A 870 -7.07 -40.47 -32.81
CA THR A 870 -7.72 -41.78 -32.56
C THR A 870 -9.02 -41.89 -33.34
N ARG A 871 -9.83 -40.82 -33.35
CA ARG A 871 -11.06 -40.78 -34.15
C ARG A 871 -10.77 -40.81 -35.65
N ARG A 872 -9.71 -40.13 -36.11
CA ARG A 872 -9.25 -40.17 -37.51
C ARG A 872 -8.95 -41.60 -37.96
N GLU A 873 -8.28 -42.39 -37.13
CA GLU A 873 -7.96 -43.79 -37.42
C GLU A 873 -9.22 -44.66 -37.51
N GLU A 874 -10.23 -44.43 -36.66
CA GLU A 874 -11.53 -45.11 -36.76
C GLU A 874 -12.26 -44.80 -38.07
N VAL A 875 -12.30 -43.52 -38.47
CA VAL A 875 -12.92 -43.07 -39.74
C VAL A 875 -12.18 -43.69 -40.92
N ASN A 876 -10.85 -43.66 -40.92
CA ASN A 876 -10.05 -44.28 -41.97
C ASN A 876 -10.26 -45.79 -42.02
N LYS A 877 -10.40 -46.46 -40.86
CA LYS A 877 -10.61 -47.91 -40.80
C LYS A 877 -11.96 -48.34 -41.36
N TYR A 878 -13.02 -47.56 -41.14
CA TYR A 878 -14.35 -47.81 -41.72
C TYR A 878 -14.31 -47.79 -43.26
N SER A 879 -13.50 -46.89 -43.81
CA SER A 879 -13.41 -46.62 -45.24
C SER A 879 -12.20 -47.26 -45.95
N GLU A 880 -11.40 -48.07 -45.24
CA GLU A 880 -10.15 -48.66 -45.75
C GLU A 880 -10.40 -49.62 -46.93
N ASP A 881 -11.43 -50.45 -46.82
CA ASP A 881 -11.88 -51.43 -47.81
C ASP A 881 -13.12 -50.86 -48.55
N LEU A 882 -12.87 -50.29 -49.73
CA LEU A 882 -13.86 -49.64 -50.59
C LEU A 882 -14.42 -50.64 -51.60
N LYS A 883 -15.60 -51.16 -51.25
CA LYS A 883 -16.48 -51.96 -52.10
C LYS A 883 -17.90 -51.42 -52.08
N TYR A 884 -18.75 -51.91 -52.99
CA TYR A 884 -20.09 -51.41 -53.26
C TYR A 884 -20.88 -50.90 -52.04
N THR A 885 -21.07 -51.71 -50.99
CA THR A 885 -21.87 -51.33 -49.81
C THR A 885 -21.34 -50.10 -49.08
N ASN A 886 -20.04 -50.08 -48.75
CA ASN A 886 -19.43 -48.95 -48.03
C ASN A 886 -19.29 -47.74 -48.97
N ALA A 887 -18.89 -47.96 -50.23
CA ALA A 887 -18.79 -46.91 -51.24
C ALA A 887 -20.13 -46.19 -51.47
N THR A 888 -21.26 -46.92 -51.42
CA THR A 888 -22.61 -46.34 -51.53
C THR A 888 -22.92 -45.42 -50.35
N VAL A 889 -22.63 -45.84 -49.12
CA VAL A 889 -22.83 -45.00 -47.92
C VAL A 889 -21.95 -43.76 -48.01
N LEU A 890 -20.67 -43.93 -48.32
CA LEU A 890 -19.70 -42.85 -48.39
C LEU A 890 -20.04 -41.83 -49.47
N ASN A 891 -20.67 -42.22 -50.59
CA ASN A 891 -21.08 -41.33 -51.69
C ASN A 891 -22.51 -40.80 -51.56
N SER A 892 -23.10 -40.83 -50.36
CA SER A 892 -24.43 -40.26 -50.12
C SER A 892 -24.47 -38.76 -50.44
N THR A 893 -25.66 -38.24 -50.72
CA THR A 893 -25.94 -36.81 -50.89
C THR A 893 -26.98 -36.37 -49.86
N ALA A 894 -27.20 -35.06 -49.72
CA ALA A 894 -28.24 -34.55 -48.83
C ALA A 894 -29.68 -35.04 -49.17
N GLN A 895 -29.87 -35.67 -50.33
CA GLN A 895 -31.15 -36.28 -50.75
C GLN A 895 -31.24 -37.78 -50.46
N THR A 896 -30.18 -38.40 -49.95
CA THR A 896 -30.17 -39.81 -49.55
C THR A 896 -31.10 -40.03 -48.34
N ASP A 897 -31.60 -41.25 -48.17
CA ASP A 897 -32.47 -41.58 -47.04
C ASP A 897 -31.76 -41.38 -45.67
N GLU A 898 -32.55 -41.03 -44.66
CA GLU A 898 -32.05 -40.73 -43.32
C GLU A 898 -31.25 -41.87 -42.68
N ALA A 899 -31.62 -43.15 -42.89
CA ALA A 899 -30.94 -44.27 -42.25
C ALA A 899 -29.49 -44.40 -42.77
N THR A 900 -29.31 -44.21 -44.08
CA THR A 900 -28.00 -44.18 -44.72
C THR A 900 -27.20 -42.94 -44.29
N LEU A 901 -27.82 -41.76 -44.22
CA LEU A 901 -27.15 -40.55 -43.73
C LEU A 901 -26.71 -40.66 -42.26
N ARG A 902 -27.49 -41.32 -41.40
CA ARG A 902 -27.07 -41.64 -40.02
C ARG A 902 -25.88 -42.60 -40.00
N THR A 903 -25.90 -43.62 -40.84
CA THR A 903 -24.77 -44.54 -41.00
C THR A 903 -23.51 -43.79 -41.45
N LEU A 904 -23.64 -42.86 -42.40
CA LEU A 904 -22.54 -42.00 -42.82
C LEU A 904 -22.03 -41.15 -41.64
N ALA A 905 -22.92 -40.44 -40.94
CA ALA A 905 -22.55 -39.57 -39.82
C ALA A 905 -21.88 -40.32 -38.67
N ASP A 906 -22.44 -41.46 -38.23
CA ASP A 906 -21.93 -42.22 -37.09
C ASP A 906 -20.51 -42.78 -37.36
N ASN A 907 -20.25 -43.18 -38.60
CA ASN A 907 -18.97 -43.77 -38.99
C ASN A 907 -17.93 -42.74 -39.47
N THR A 908 -18.35 -41.53 -39.86
CA THR A 908 -17.46 -40.54 -40.48
C THR A 908 -17.43 -39.17 -39.81
N ASN A 909 -18.19 -38.91 -38.75
CA ASN A 909 -18.01 -37.67 -37.97
C ASN A 909 -16.59 -37.59 -37.40
N MET A 910 -16.12 -36.36 -37.21
CA MET A 910 -14.79 -36.09 -36.72
C MET A 910 -14.83 -35.12 -35.55
N ASN A 911 -13.91 -35.32 -34.61
CA ASN A 911 -13.73 -34.46 -33.46
C ASN A 911 -12.43 -33.65 -33.61
N ALA A 912 -12.48 -32.35 -33.36
CA ALA A 912 -11.30 -31.50 -33.25
C ALA A 912 -11.28 -30.83 -31.87
N ASN A 913 -10.10 -30.75 -31.25
CA ASN A 913 -9.95 -30.20 -29.90
C ASN A 913 -8.95 -29.04 -29.89
N THR A 914 -9.24 -28.00 -29.11
CA THR A 914 -8.29 -26.92 -28.83
C THR A 914 -7.21 -27.36 -27.85
N ALA A 915 -6.14 -26.59 -27.76
CA ALA A 915 -5.30 -26.59 -26.56
C ALA A 915 -6.10 -26.16 -25.31
N GLN A 916 -5.59 -26.50 -24.12
CA GLN A 916 -6.19 -26.09 -22.86
C GLN A 916 -6.08 -24.55 -22.69
N MET A 917 -7.13 -23.94 -22.15
CA MET A 917 -7.24 -22.51 -21.87
C MET A 917 -7.53 -22.30 -20.38
N SER A 918 -6.72 -21.47 -19.70
CA SER A 918 -6.93 -21.09 -18.31
C SER A 918 -7.84 -19.86 -18.23
N MET A 919 -9.10 -20.04 -17.82
CA MET A 919 -10.08 -18.97 -17.65
C MET A 919 -10.07 -18.47 -16.19
N GLU A 920 -9.73 -17.19 -16.00
CA GLU A 920 -9.55 -16.59 -14.68
C GLU A 920 -10.83 -15.95 -14.14
N ILE A 921 -10.77 -15.46 -12.90
CA ILE A 921 -11.87 -14.70 -12.29
C ILE A 921 -12.12 -13.41 -13.08
N GLU A 922 -11.03 -12.69 -13.41
CA GLU A 922 -11.04 -11.42 -14.17
C GLU A 922 -10.16 -11.50 -15.43
N TYR A 923 -10.53 -10.77 -16.48
CA TYR A 923 -9.89 -10.84 -17.78
C TYR A 923 -8.62 -9.98 -17.83
N VAL A 924 -7.47 -10.60 -18.14
CA VAL A 924 -6.17 -9.91 -18.39
C VAL A 924 -5.79 -8.91 -17.28
N GLY A 925 -6.14 -9.21 -16.03
CA GLY A 925 -5.87 -8.32 -14.87
C GLY A 925 -6.61 -6.98 -14.91
N GLN A 926 -7.61 -6.80 -15.78
CA GLN A 926 -8.45 -5.61 -15.84
C GLN A 926 -9.72 -5.82 -15.02
N GLU A 927 -9.77 -5.21 -13.85
CA GLU A 927 -10.98 -5.20 -13.03
C GLU A 927 -12.12 -4.42 -13.72
N ASN A 928 -13.35 -4.91 -13.57
CA ASN A 928 -14.58 -4.23 -14.02
C ASN A 928 -14.72 -4.09 -15.55
N THR A 929 -14.14 -5.01 -16.33
CA THR A 929 -14.35 -5.12 -17.78
C THR A 929 -15.16 -6.36 -18.16
N GLU A 930 -15.73 -6.39 -19.36
CA GLU A 930 -16.42 -7.58 -19.88
C GLU A 930 -15.40 -8.72 -20.06
N TYR A 931 -15.58 -9.84 -19.37
CA TYR A 931 -14.77 -11.05 -19.59
C TYR A 931 -15.21 -11.70 -20.91
N SER A 932 -14.54 -11.34 -22.00
CA SER A 932 -14.90 -11.79 -23.35
C SER A 932 -13.71 -12.43 -24.05
N VAL A 933 -13.77 -13.76 -24.19
CA VAL A 933 -12.87 -14.56 -25.02
C VAL A 933 -13.48 -14.64 -26.42
N ARG A 934 -12.69 -14.36 -27.45
CA ARG A 934 -13.16 -14.25 -28.84
C ARG A 934 -12.19 -14.95 -29.79
N ASN A 935 -12.71 -15.29 -30.97
CA ASN A 935 -11.98 -15.93 -32.06
C ASN A 935 -11.29 -17.23 -31.62
N ILE A 936 -12.07 -18.11 -30.98
CA ILE A 936 -11.66 -19.50 -30.75
C ILE A 936 -12.21 -20.34 -31.90
N ASP A 937 -11.47 -20.44 -32.98
CA ASP A 937 -11.98 -20.85 -34.27
C ASP A 937 -11.53 -22.26 -34.67
N LEU A 938 -12.29 -22.92 -35.54
CA LEU A 938 -11.91 -24.15 -36.21
C LEU A 938 -11.96 -23.94 -37.72
N GLY A 939 -10.82 -24.06 -38.37
CA GLY A 939 -10.74 -24.17 -39.82
C GLY A 939 -10.78 -25.64 -40.23
N ILE A 940 -11.60 -25.98 -41.22
CA ILE A 940 -11.58 -27.29 -41.88
C ILE A 940 -11.19 -27.15 -43.34
N ILE A 941 -10.58 -28.17 -43.91
CA ILE A 941 -10.25 -28.22 -45.34
C ILE A 941 -10.57 -29.60 -45.89
N GLU A 942 -10.99 -29.64 -47.16
CA GLU A 942 -11.16 -30.89 -47.88
C GLU A 942 -9.82 -31.67 -47.90
N ARG A 943 -9.89 -32.97 -47.62
CA ARG A 943 -8.75 -33.91 -47.70
C ARG A 943 -8.38 -34.13 -49.16
N PRO A 944 -7.11 -34.45 -49.47
CA PRO A 944 -6.70 -34.81 -50.82
C PRO A 944 -7.63 -35.85 -51.46
N ARG A 945 -8.00 -35.63 -52.72
CA ARG A 945 -8.93 -36.49 -53.46
C ARG A 945 -8.24 -37.77 -53.91
N SER A 946 -8.86 -38.92 -53.68
CA SER A 946 -8.40 -40.21 -54.22
C SER A 946 -9.14 -40.50 -55.53
N ASP A 947 -8.42 -40.88 -56.59
CA ASP A 947 -9.00 -41.15 -57.90
C ASP A 947 -8.32 -42.36 -58.54
N ILE A 948 -9.12 -43.32 -58.99
CA ILE A 948 -8.64 -44.53 -59.68
C ILE A 948 -9.16 -44.50 -61.11
N TYR A 949 -8.26 -44.60 -62.07
CA TYR A 949 -8.60 -44.60 -63.48
C TYR A 949 -8.26 -45.94 -64.11
N VAL A 950 -9.27 -46.58 -64.71
CA VAL A 950 -9.09 -47.79 -65.51
C VAL A 950 -8.97 -47.42 -66.98
N GLU A 951 -7.97 -47.97 -67.64
CA GLU A 951 -7.82 -47.88 -69.09
C GLU A 951 -7.97 -49.27 -69.68
N LYS A 952 -8.90 -49.41 -70.63
CA LYS A 952 -9.10 -50.64 -71.39
C LYS A 952 -8.88 -50.37 -72.87
N THR A 953 -7.99 -51.12 -73.49
CA THR A 953 -7.67 -50.99 -74.91
C THR A 953 -7.60 -52.36 -75.58
N VAL A 954 -7.90 -52.41 -76.87
CA VAL A 954 -7.54 -53.54 -77.72
C VAL A 954 -6.02 -53.47 -77.89
N SER A 955 -5.30 -54.54 -77.56
CA SER A 955 -3.84 -54.62 -77.72
C SER A 955 -3.44 -55.45 -78.93
N LYS A 956 -4.29 -56.38 -79.34
CA LYS A 956 -4.06 -57.22 -80.52
C LYS A 956 -5.37 -57.76 -81.10
N LEU A 957 -5.47 -57.75 -82.43
CA LEU A 957 -6.61 -58.28 -83.18
C LEU A 957 -6.09 -59.21 -84.29
N LYS A 958 -6.62 -60.44 -84.35
CA LYS A 958 -6.30 -61.39 -85.42
C LYS A 958 -7.56 -62.06 -85.95
N LEU A 959 -7.68 -62.14 -87.28
CA LEU A 959 -8.77 -62.84 -87.96
C LEU A 959 -8.19 -63.91 -88.88
N SER A 960 -8.69 -65.15 -88.79
CA SER A 960 -8.24 -66.28 -89.61
C SER A 960 -9.41 -66.99 -90.29
N THR A 961 -9.23 -67.41 -91.54
CA THR A 961 -10.26 -68.07 -92.37
C THR A 961 -10.68 -69.44 -91.81
N ALA A 962 -11.91 -69.84 -92.16
CA ALA A 962 -12.47 -71.15 -91.80
C ALA A 962 -11.74 -72.30 -92.53
N GLY A 963 -11.32 -73.32 -91.78
CA GLY A 963 -10.83 -74.61 -92.33
C GLY A 963 -9.33 -74.69 -92.63
N ASP A 964 -8.73 -73.70 -93.30
CA ASP A 964 -7.29 -73.67 -93.63
C ASP A 964 -6.44 -72.81 -92.67
N GLY A 965 -7.10 -71.97 -91.84
CA GLY A 965 -6.45 -71.17 -90.80
C GLY A 965 -5.57 -70.04 -91.33
N GLN A 966 -5.73 -69.62 -92.59
CA GLN A 966 -4.95 -68.53 -93.15
C GLN A 966 -5.30 -67.20 -92.46
N THR A 967 -4.28 -66.45 -92.05
CA THR A 967 -4.46 -65.14 -91.40
C THR A 967 -4.86 -64.08 -92.42
N ILE A 968 -6.01 -63.44 -92.19
CA ILE A 968 -6.51 -62.28 -92.97
C ILE A 968 -5.76 -61.02 -92.53
N PHE A 969 -5.70 -60.79 -91.22
CA PHE A 969 -4.83 -59.81 -90.58
C PHE A 969 -4.46 -60.29 -89.18
N ASP A 970 -3.27 -59.88 -88.73
CA ASP A 970 -2.81 -59.98 -87.34
C ASP A 970 -2.09 -58.66 -87.04
N ALA A 971 -2.75 -57.79 -86.27
CA ALA A 971 -2.28 -56.43 -86.06
C ALA A 971 -2.66 -55.87 -84.69
N ASN A 972 -1.88 -54.91 -84.24
CA ASN A 972 -2.09 -54.08 -83.05
C ASN A 972 -2.21 -52.58 -83.40
N GLN A 973 -2.38 -52.28 -84.69
CA GLN A 973 -2.42 -50.93 -85.25
C GLN A 973 -3.11 -50.97 -86.62
N SER A 974 -3.25 -49.81 -87.25
CA SER A 974 -3.85 -49.71 -88.60
C SER A 974 -3.01 -50.48 -89.64
N VAL A 975 -3.68 -51.33 -90.44
CA VAL A 975 -3.10 -52.08 -91.57
C VAL A 975 -4.09 -52.07 -92.76
N PRO A 976 -3.71 -52.46 -93.99
CA PRO A 976 -4.67 -52.58 -95.09
C PRO A 976 -5.88 -53.44 -94.67
N ASN A 977 -7.09 -52.93 -94.90
CA ASN A 977 -8.37 -53.54 -94.48
C ASN A 977 -8.67 -53.52 -92.97
N LEU A 978 -7.88 -52.82 -92.14
CA LEU A 978 -8.14 -52.60 -90.70
C LEU A 978 -7.78 -51.17 -90.29
N THR A 979 -8.78 -50.37 -89.94
CA THR A 979 -8.58 -49.03 -89.39
C THR A 979 -8.57 -49.10 -87.87
N TRP A 980 -7.60 -48.45 -87.24
CA TRP A 980 -7.44 -48.43 -85.79
C TRP A 980 -7.39 -47.00 -85.26
N LYS A 981 -8.41 -46.61 -84.51
CA LYS A 981 -8.44 -45.38 -83.71
C LYS A 981 -8.49 -45.78 -82.24
N ALA A 982 -7.40 -45.52 -81.53
CA ALA A 982 -7.29 -45.86 -80.11
C ALA A 982 -8.30 -45.09 -79.25
N ASN A 983 -8.60 -45.65 -78.08
CA ASN A 983 -9.27 -44.95 -77.01
C ASN A 983 -8.46 -43.72 -76.55
N THR A 984 -9.17 -42.68 -76.12
CA THR A 984 -8.64 -41.57 -75.33
C THR A 984 -9.51 -41.47 -74.08
N ARG A 985 -9.02 -40.78 -73.02
CA ARG A 985 -9.77 -40.61 -71.77
C ARG A 985 -11.20 -40.09 -71.99
N GLU A 986 -11.38 -39.17 -72.92
CA GLU A 986 -12.66 -38.51 -73.18
C GLU A 986 -13.48 -39.15 -74.29
N ASN A 987 -12.85 -39.92 -75.19
CA ASN A 987 -13.51 -40.44 -76.38
C ASN A 987 -13.16 -41.90 -76.63
N ARG A 988 -14.21 -42.70 -76.79
CA ARG A 988 -14.11 -44.09 -77.24
C ARG A 988 -13.58 -44.18 -78.67
N GLY A 989 -12.63 -45.07 -78.87
CA GLY A 989 -12.00 -45.40 -80.15
C GLY A 989 -12.81 -46.43 -80.95
N LEU A 990 -12.30 -46.73 -82.15
CA LEU A 990 -12.93 -47.62 -83.12
C LEU A 990 -11.85 -48.44 -83.84
N VAL A 991 -12.00 -49.76 -83.81
CA VAL A 991 -11.22 -50.72 -84.59
C VAL A 991 -12.13 -51.34 -85.64
N GLN A 992 -11.99 -50.93 -86.90
CA GLN A 992 -12.90 -51.34 -87.98
C GLN A 992 -12.17 -52.14 -89.05
N ALA A 993 -12.53 -53.42 -89.19
CA ALA A 993 -12.03 -54.28 -90.25
C ALA A 993 -12.99 -54.30 -91.43
N THR A 994 -12.45 -54.21 -92.65
CA THR A 994 -13.21 -54.34 -93.90
C THR A 994 -12.89 -55.67 -94.55
N VAL A 995 -13.79 -56.65 -94.47
CA VAL A 995 -13.52 -58.03 -94.91
C VAL A 995 -14.64 -58.51 -95.83
N ASP A 996 -14.29 -59.24 -96.89
CA ASP A 996 -15.29 -59.85 -97.78
C ASP A 996 -16.18 -60.82 -96.98
N GLU A 997 -17.50 -60.75 -97.20
CA GLU A 997 -18.50 -61.56 -96.51
C GLU A 997 -18.21 -63.07 -96.63
N ASN A 998 -17.69 -63.52 -97.78
CA ASN A 998 -17.34 -64.93 -98.00
C ASN A 998 -16.13 -65.40 -97.15
N LEU A 999 -15.28 -64.48 -96.72
CA LEU A 999 -14.10 -64.76 -95.88
C LEU A 999 -14.43 -64.64 -94.38
N LEU A 1000 -15.57 -64.05 -94.02
CA LEU A 1000 -16.04 -63.89 -92.65
C LEU A 1000 -16.74 -65.15 -92.12
N HIS A 1001 -17.52 -65.85 -92.94
CA HIS A 1001 -18.29 -67.02 -92.48
C HIS A 1001 -17.40 -68.15 -91.95
N GLY A 1002 -17.58 -68.50 -90.67
CA GLY A 1002 -16.78 -69.53 -89.99
C GLY A 1002 -15.35 -69.11 -89.64
N ALA A 1003 -14.98 -67.84 -89.88
CA ALA A 1003 -13.68 -67.30 -89.50
C ALA A 1003 -13.55 -67.18 -87.98
N THR A 1004 -12.31 -67.34 -87.50
CA THR A 1004 -12.00 -67.19 -86.07
C THR A 1004 -11.38 -65.81 -85.83
N LEU A 1005 -12.07 -65.01 -85.03
CA LEU A 1005 -11.61 -63.75 -84.47
C LEU A 1005 -10.93 -64.02 -83.12
N GLU A 1006 -9.67 -63.60 -82.99
CA GLU A 1006 -8.88 -63.61 -81.75
C GLU A 1006 -8.66 -62.17 -81.30
N LEU A 1007 -9.07 -61.87 -80.07
CA LEU A 1007 -9.03 -60.54 -79.46
C LEU A 1007 -8.16 -60.58 -78.22
N THR A 1008 -7.19 -59.67 -78.12
CA THR A 1008 -6.47 -59.41 -76.88
C THR A 1008 -6.78 -57.99 -76.42
N PHE A 1009 -7.28 -57.88 -75.20
CA PHE A 1009 -7.52 -56.63 -74.50
C PHE A 1009 -6.43 -56.42 -73.46
N SER A 1010 -6.05 -55.17 -73.24
CA SER A 1010 -5.17 -54.73 -72.17
C SER A 1010 -6.00 -53.91 -71.18
N ILE A 1011 -5.86 -54.22 -69.90
CA ILE A 1011 -6.49 -53.51 -68.78
C ILE A 1011 -5.36 -52.94 -67.93
N LYS A 1012 -5.40 -51.63 -67.70
CA LYS A 1012 -4.40 -50.88 -66.93
C LYS A 1012 -5.11 -50.08 -65.85
N VAL A 1013 -4.56 -50.08 -64.63
CA VAL A 1013 -5.12 -49.35 -63.49
C VAL A 1013 -4.14 -48.28 -63.06
N ILE A 1014 -4.61 -47.04 -62.92
CA ILE A 1014 -3.80 -45.85 -62.63
C ILE A 1014 -4.38 -45.13 -61.41
N ASN A 1015 -3.52 -44.71 -60.48
CA ASN A 1015 -3.92 -43.78 -59.42
C ASN A 1015 -3.72 -42.34 -59.91
N THR A 1016 -4.82 -41.64 -60.21
CA THR A 1016 -4.84 -40.26 -60.70
C THR A 1016 -5.16 -39.24 -59.61
N GLY A 1017 -5.19 -39.67 -58.35
CA GLY A 1017 -5.53 -38.83 -57.20
C GLY A 1017 -4.53 -37.72 -56.88
N GLU A 1018 -4.91 -36.91 -55.90
CA GLU A 1018 -4.06 -35.94 -55.22
C GLU A 1018 -3.05 -36.64 -54.30
N THR A 1019 -1.97 -35.95 -53.98
CA THR A 1019 -0.93 -36.45 -53.08
C THR A 1019 -1.38 -36.30 -51.63
N ASP A 1020 -1.37 -37.42 -50.89
CA ASP A 1020 -1.70 -37.50 -49.47
C ASP A 1020 -0.63 -38.28 -48.70
N TYR A 1021 -0.53 -38.06 -47.39
CA TYR A 1021 0.42 -38.73 -46.50
C TYR A 1021 -0.27 -39.21 -45.23
N LYS A 1022 0.01 -40.44 -44.80
CA LYS A 1022 -0.60 -41.01 -43.58
C LYS A 1022 -0.04 -40.43 -42.26
N ASP A 1023 0.85 -39.44 -42.32
CA ASP A 1023 1.49 -38.82 -41.16
C ASP A 1023 0.54 -37.85 -40.44
N GLU A 1024 0.41 -37.99 -39.12
CA GLU A 1024 -0.32 -37.04 -38.27
C GLU A 1024 0.24 -35.61 -38.42
N THR A 1025 1.56 -35.48 -38.51
CA THR A 1025 2.24 -34.19 -38.72
C THR A 1025 1.78 -33.52 -40.02
N TYR A 1026 1.62 -34.28 -41.10
CA TYR A 1026 1.11 -33.74 -42.37
C TYR A 1026 -0.34 -33.30 -42.25
N TYR A 1027 -1.18 -34.10 -41.60
CA TYR A 1027 -2.60 -33.78 -41.41
C TYR A 1027 -2.80 -32.52 -40.57
N ASN A 1028 -2.01 -32.34 -39.52
CA ASN A 1028 -2.13 -31.20 -38.59
C ASN A 1028 -1.34 -29.95 -39.03
N THR A 1029 -0.19 -30.09 -39.71
CA THR A 1029 0.72 -28.96 -39.97
C THR A 1029 1.06 -28.74 -41.43
N GLY A 1030 0.70 -29.67 -42.32
CA GLY A 1030 1.13 -29.68 -43.72
C GLY A 1030 2.60 -30.06 -43.94
N VAL A 1031 3.36 -30.35 -42.88
CA VAL A 1031 4.78 -30.72 -42.98
C VAL A 1031 4.94 -32.23 -43.20
N ILE A 1032 5.67 -32.59 -44.24
CA ILE A 1032 6.01 -33.97 -44.57
C ILE A 1032 7.26 -34.39 -43.78
N THR A 1033 7.10 -35.37 -42.88
CA THR A 1033 8.20 -35.90 -42.05
C THR A 1033 8.91 -37.09 -42.70
N ASP A 1034 8.18 -37.92 -43.44
CA ASP A 1034 8.74 -39.05 -44.19
C ASP A 1034 8.00 -39.23 -45.53
N VAL A 1035 8.71 -39.05 -46.64
CA VAL A 1035 8.16 -39.20 -47.99
C VAL A 1035 7.69 -40.63 -48.29
N ASN A 1036 8.15 -41.63 -47.53
CA ASN A 1036 7.71 -43.02 -47.67
C ASN A 1036 6.30 -43.26 -47.10
N ASN A 1037 5.73 -42.28 -46.39
CA ASN A 1037 4.39 -42.34 -45.83
C ASN A 1037 3.30 -41.83 -46.78
N ILE A 1038 3.64 -41.66 -48.06
CA ILE A 1038 2.67 -41.36 -49.11
C ILE A 1038 1.56 -42.41 -49.13
N VAL A 1039 0.32 -41.93 -49.25
CA VAL A 1039 -0.86 -42.80 -49.37
C VAL A 1039 -0.82 -43.50 -50.71
N THR A 1040 -1.08 -44.80 -50.67
CA THR A 1040 -1.19 -45.67 -51.84
C THR A 1040 -2.60 -46.25 -51.94
N LEU A 1041 -2.99 -46.58 -53.16
CA LEU A 1041 -4.23 -47.26 -53.48
C LEU A 1041 -3.91 -48.65 -54.03
N ASP A 1042 -4.52 -49.68 -53.48
CA ASP A 1042 -4.32 -51.07 -53.90
C ASP A 1042 -5.60 -51.62 -54.57
N PRO A 1043 -5.60 -51.92 -55.89
CA PRO A 1043 -6.73 -52.55 -56.54
C PRO A 1043 -6.84 -54.02 -56.10
N ALA A 1044 -7.81 -54.34 -55.26
CA ALA A 1044 -7.98 -55.68 -54.69
C ALA A 1044 -8.75 -56.63 -55.62
N VAL A 1045 -9.70 -56.10 -56.40
CA VAL A 1045 -10.50 -56.91 -57.34
C VAL A 1045 -10.77 -56.14 -58.63
N VAL A 1046 -10.46 -56.76 -59.76
CA VAL A 1046 -10.77 -56.27 -61.11
C VAL A 1046 -11.70 -57.25 -61.82
N VAL A 1047 -12.72 -56.71 -62.49
CA VAL A 1047 -13.72 -57.47 -63.22
C VAL A 1047 -13.67 -57.12 -64.71
N ASP A 1048 -13.82 -58.12 -65.57
CA ASP A 1048 -14.03 -57.99 -67.00
C ASP A 1048 -15.41 -58.52 -67.40
N TYR A 1049 -16.23 -57.65 -67.99
CA TYR A 1049 -17.59 -57.92 -68.45
C TYR A 1049 -17.57 -58.26 -69.94
N VAL A 1050 -17.57 -59.56 -70.22
CA VAL A 1050 -17.39 -60.12 -71.56
C VAL A 1050 -18.74 -60.46 -72.18
N SER A 1051 -19.02 -59.90 -73.35
CA SER A 1051 -20.25 -60.23 -74.11
C SER A 1051 -20.43 -61.74 -74.31
N ASN A 1052 -21.66 -62.26 -74.16
CA ASN A 1052 -21.94 -63.70 -74.30
C ASN A 1052 -21.55 -64.29 -75.67
N ASN A 1053 -21.49 -63.45 -76.70
CA ASN A 1053 -21.05 -63.84 -78.04
C ASN A 1053 -19.53 -64.01 -78.15
N LEU A 1054 -18.73 -63.68 -77.13
CA LEU A 1054 -17.30 -63.97 -77.03
C LEU A 1054 -17.04 -65.19 -76.14
N SER A 1055 -16.02 -65.97 -76.49
CA SER A 1055 -15.58 -67.16 -75.77
C SER A 1055 -14.33 -66.87 -74.95
N PHE A 1056 -14.42 -67.12 -73.65
CA PHE A 1056 -13.31 -67.09 -72.70
C PHE A 1056 -12.76 -68.50 -72.49
N ASP A 1057 -11.44 -68.60 -72.37
CA ASP A 1057 -10.74 -69.86 -72.07
C ASP A 1057 -9.71 -69.60 -70.96
N MET A 1058 -9.96 -70.16 -69.78
CA MET A 1058 -9.12 -70.01 -68.60
C MET A 1058 -7.66 -70.45 -68.85
N SER A 1059 -7.43 -71.45 -69.71
CA SER A 1059 -6.07 -71.93 -70.01
C SER A 1059 -5.23 -70.91 -70.79
N ARG A 1060 -5.89 -69.94 -71.45
CA ARG A 1060 -5.25 -68.85 -72.22
C ARG A 1060 -5.25 -67.51 -71.48
N ASN A 1061 -5.85 -67.46 -70.29
CA ASN A 1061 -6.07 -66.25 -69.49
C ASN A 1061 -5.59 -66.45 -68.05
N SER A 1062 -4.28 -66.57 -67.87
CA SER A 1062 -3.68 -66.67 -66.53
C SER A 1062 -4.07 -65.46 -65.67
N GLY A 1063 -4.39 -65.69 -64.39
CA GLY A 1063 -4.80 -64.63 -63.46
C GLY A 1063 -6.28 -64.21 -63.56
N TRP A 1064 -7.11 -64.95 -64.30
CA TRP A 1064 -8.53 -64.66 -64.48
C TRP A 1064 -9.41 -65.91 -64.30
N GLN A 1065 -10.59 -65.73 -63.70
CA GLN A 1065 -11.56 -66.78 -63.47
C GLN A 1065 -12.97 -66.35 -63.87
N GLU A 1066 -13.69 -67.21 -64.60
CA GLU A 1066 -15.09 -66.98 -64.96
C GLU A 1066 -16.03 -67.31 -63.79
N ILE A 1067 -16.95 -66.40 -63.47
CA ILE A 1067 -18.04 -66.64 -62.52
C ILE A 1067 -19.23 -67.21 -63.30
N THR A 1068 -19.59 -68.46 -62.98
CA THR A 1068 -20.62 -69.22 -63.71
C THR A 1068 -21.95 -69.30 -62.98
N ASP A 1069 -22.02 -68.90 -61.70
CA ASP A 1069 -23.23 -68.90 -60.88
C ASP A 1069 -23.34 -67.60 -60.09
N LYS A 1070 -24.47 -66.90 -60.24
CA LYS A 1070 -24.78 -65.64 -59.54
C LYS A 1070 -24.75 -65.80 -58.01
N THR A 1071 -25.02 -66.99 -57.48
CA THR A 1071 -24.97 -67.25 -56.02
C THR A 1071 -23.56 -67.22 -55.44
N GLN A 1072 -22.52 -67.38 -56.27
CA GLN A 1072 -21.12 -67.27 -55.81
C GLN A 1072 -20.85 -65.87 -55.26
N LEU A 1073 -21.48 -64.84 -55.84
CA LEU A 1073 -21.36 -63.41 -55.48
C LEU A 1073 -21.87 -63.07 -54.07
N THR A 1074 -22.81 -63.87 -53.55
CA THR A 1074 -23.56 -63.54 -52.33
C THR A 1074 -23.38 -64.56 -51.20
N SER A 1075 -22.80 -65.74 -51.45
CA SER A 1075 -22.88 -66.88 -50.49
C SER A 1075 -21.60 -67.68 -50.21
N GLY A 1076 -20.43 -67.27 -50.73
CA GLY A 1076 -19.14 -67.95 -50.48
C GLY A 1076 -18.20 -67.23 -49.51
N ASP A 1077 -17.21 -67.96 -48.97
CA ASP A 1077 -16.09 -67.44 -48.15
C ASP A 1077 -14.89 -66.97 -49.01
N ASP A 1078 -15.03 -66.97 -50.34
CA ASP A 1078 -13.97 -66.50 -51.25
C ASP A 1078 -13.93 -64.96 -51.25
N PRO A 1079 -12.84 -64.33 -50.78
CA PRO A 1079 -12.76 -62.88 -50.63
C PRO A 1079 -12.90 -62.11 -51.95
N TYR A 1080 -12.61 -62.73 -53.10
CA TYR A 1080 -12.62 -62.06 -54.40
C TYR A 1080 -14.03 -61.92 -55.03
N ILE A 1081 -15.08 -62.42 -54.36
CA ILE A 1081 -16.40 -62.62 -54.98
C ILE A 1081 -17.51 -61.74 -54.34
N LYS A 1082 -17.25 -60.98 -53.26
CA LYS A 1082 -18.27 -60.17 -52.53
C LYS A 1082 -18.42 -58.69 -52.95
N ALA A 1083 -17.79 -58.26 -54.04
CA ALA A 1083 -17.55 -56.84 -54.32
C ALA A 1083 -18.52 -56.14 -55.29
N VAL A 1084 -19.48 -56.85 -55.90
CA VAL A 1084 -20.30 -56.34 -57.02
C VAL A 1084 -21.79 -56.25 -56.66
N ASP A 1085 -22.50 -55.22 -57.14
CA ASP A 1085 -23.97 -55.13 -57.05
C ASP A 1085 -24.63 -56.34 -57.73
N GLU A 1086 -25.49 -57.05 -56.98
CA GLU A 1086 -26.23 -58.19 -57.49
C GLU A 1086 -27.13 -57.85 -58.70
N ASN A 1087 -27.49 -56.57 -58.88
CA ASN A 1087 -28.31 -56.09 -59.99
C ASN A 1087 -27.51 -55.84 -61.28
N ALA A 1088 -26.18 -55.76 -61.23
CA ALA A 1088 -25.32 -55.58 -62.40
C ALA A 1088 -25.29 -56.83 -63.33
N PHE A 1089 -25.71 -57.99 -62.82
CA PHE A 1089 -25.83 -59.24 -63.60
C PHE A 1089 -27.09 -59.23 -64.46
N ASN A 1090 -27.00 -58.64 -65.66
CA ASN A 1090 -28.11 -58.57 -66.64
C ASN A 1090 -28.28 -59.87 -67.48
N GLY A 1091 -27.38 -60.86 -67.32
CA GLY A 1091 -27.39 -62.13 -68.05
C GLY A 1091 -26.97 -62.05 -69.52
N LEU A 1092 -26.63 -60.87 -70.03
CA LEU A 1092 -26.19 -60.61 -71.41
C LEU A 1092 -24.66 -60.67 -71.57
N GLN A 1093 -23.93 -60.64 -70.46
CA GLN A 1093 -22.47 -60.70 -70.37
C GLN A 1093 -22.03 -61.79 -69.36
N LYS A 1094 -20.89 -62.42 -69.64
CA LYS A 1094 -20.10 -63.24 -68.73
C LYS A 1094 -19.23 -62.33 -67.86
N ILE A 1095 -19.02 -62.71 -66.61
CA ILE A 1095 -18.23 -61.94 -65.66
C ILE A 1095 -16.98 -62.72 -65.30
N ILE A 1096 -15.83 -62.10 -65.53
CA ILE A 1096 -14.52 -62.70 -65.31
C ILE A 1096 -13.79 -61.86 -64.27
N VAL A 1097 -13.33 -62.48 -63.20
CA VAL A 1097 -12.73 -61.80 -62.05
C VAL A 1097 -11.25 -62.13 -61.96
N SER A 1098 -10.45 -61.15 -61.54
CA SER A 1098 -9.03 -61.32 -61.25
C SER A 1098 -8.80 -62.33 -60.11
N THR A 1099 -7.79 -63.18 -60.23
CA THR A 1099 -7.31 -64.04 -59.14
C THR A 1099 -6.02 -63.47 -58.54
N SER A 1100 -5.50 -64.10 -57.47
CA SER A 1100 -4.21 -63.72 -56.85
C SER A 1100 -2.99 -63.78 -57.78
N ASP A 1101 -3.12 -64.43 -58.94
CA ASP A 1101 -2.07 -64.52 -59.96
C ASP A 1101 -2.16 -63.41 -61.03
N ASN A 1102 -3.15 -62.53 -60.92
CA ASN A 1102 -3.33 -61.42 -61.86
C ASN A 1102 -2.21 -60.37 -61.68
N PRO A 1103 -1.56 -59.90 -62.77
CA PRO A 1103 -0.49 -58.90 -62.67
C PRO A 1103 -0.91 -57.58 -62.01
N ILE A 1104 -2.19 -57.21 -62.08
CA ILE A 1104 -2.70 -56.01 -61.40
C ILE A 1104 -2.75 -56.23 -59.88
N ILE A 1105 -3.21 -57.40 -59.44
CA ILE A 1105 -3.35 -57.76 -58.02
C ILE A 1105 -1.99 -58.06 -57.37
N GLN A 1106 -1.00 -58.50 -58.15
CA GLN A 1106 0.37 -58.75 -57.66
C GLN A 1106 1.27 -57.51 -57.60
N ALA A 1107 0.82 -56.39 -58.18
CA ALA A 1107 1.63 -55.19 -58.22
C ALA A 1107 1.74 -54.53 -56.85
N ASP A 1108 2.80 -53.74 -56.66
CA ASP A 1108 2.91 -52.89 -55.48
C ASP A 1108 1.76 -51.86 -55.45
N PRO A 1109 1.27 -51.47 -54.26
CA PRO A 1109 0.24 -50.44 -54.13
C PRO A 1109 0.56 -49.16 -54.90
N LEU A 1110 -0.45 -48.64 -55.60
CA LEU A 1110 -0.34 -47.55 -56.56
C LEU A 1110 -0.17 -46.21 -55.86
N VAL A 1111 0.96 -45.54 -56.14
CA VAL A 1111 1.20 -44.14 -55.76
C VAL A 1111 0.52 -43.21 -56.79
N PRO A 1112 -0.03 -42.06 -56.38
CA PRO A 1112 -0.56 -41.06 -57.31
C PRO A 1112 0.45 -40.69 -58.41
N GLU A 1113 -0.02 -40.60 -59.66
CA GLU A 1113 0.85 -40.46 -60.84
C GLU A 1113 1.81 -39.27 -60.74
N LYS A 1114 1.33 -38.11 -60.24
CA LYS A 1114 2.14 -36.90 -60.04
C LYS A 1114 3.12 -36.98 -58.86
N ALA A 1115 2.98 -37.96 -57.98
CA ALA A 1115 3.80 -38.11 -56.78
C ALA A 1115 4.87 -39.22 -56.90
N LYS A 1116 4.91 -39.93 -58.03
CA LYS A 1116 5.87 -41.01 -58.28
C LYS A 1116 7.33 -40.58 -58.13
N ASP A 1117 7.66 -39.38 -58.64
CA ASP A 1117 9.01 -38.81 -58.52
C ASP A 1117 9.36 -38.50 -57.06
N LYS A 1118 8.42 -37.92 -56.29
CA LYS A 1118 8.58 -37.66 -54.84
C LYS A 1118 8.76 -38.95 -54.04
N ALA A 1119 8.04 -40.01 -54.40
CA ALA A 1119 8.11 -41.31 -53.73
C ALA A 1119 9.33 -42.16 -54.14
N GLY A 1120 10.15 -41.70 -55.09
CA GLY A 1120 11.27 -42.47 -55.64
C GLY A 1120 10.85 -43.78 -56.33
N LYS A 1121 9.58 -43.91 -56.73
CA LYS A 1121 9.03 -45.12 -57.37
C LYS A 1121 8.89 -44.90 -58.88
N GLN A 1122 9.70 -45.61 -59.66
CA GLN A 1122 9.59 -45.68 -61.13
C GLN A 1122 8.67 -46.85 -61.60
N SER A 1123 7.81 -47.38 -60.72
CA SER A 1123 7.10 -48.64 -60.97
C SER A 1123 6.24 -48.60 -62.23
N GLU A 1124 6.36 -49.63 -63.06
CA GLU A 1124 5.53 -49.86 -64.24
C GLU A 1124 4.06 -49.92 -63.83
N THR A 1125 3.20 -49.20 -64.54
CA THR A 1125 1.76 -49.25 -64.25
C THR A 1125 1.24 -50.68 -64.46
N PRO A 1126 0.61 -51.32 -63.46
CA PRO A 1126 0.13 -52.67 -63.58
C PRO A 1126 -0.81 -52.84 -64.77
N THR A 1127 -0.53 -53.86 -65.57
CA THR A 1127 -1.29 -54.16 -66.79
C THR A 1127 -1.58 -55.65 -66.87
N ALA A 1128 -2.86 -56.01 -67.02
CA ALA A 1128 -3.29 -57.38 -67.28
C ALA A 1128 -3.87 -57.50 -68.68
N THR A 1129 -3.79 -58.69 -69.27
CA THR A 1129 -4.37 -58.97 -70.59
C THR A 1129 -5.50 -59.97 -70.50
N VAL A 1130 -6.56 -59.75 -71.29
CA VAL A 1130 -7.66 -60.70 -71.46
C VAL A 1130 -7.74 -61.10 -72.94
N PHE A 1131 -7.64 -62.39 -73.18
CA PHE A 1131 -7.68 -63.03 -74.48
C PHE A 1131 -9.03 -63.71 -74.72
N LEU A 1132 -9.76 -63.28 -75.76
CA LEU A 1132 -11.09 -63.78 -76.12
C LEU A 1132 -11.11 -64.26 -77.56
N THR A 1133 -12.02 -65.19 -77.86
CA THR A 1133 -12.21 -65.73 -79.21
C THR A 1133 -13.65 -65.70 -79.64
N LYS A 1134 -13.87 -65.65 -80.97
CA LYS A 1134 -15.19 -65.76 -81.57
C LYS A 1134 -15.09 -66.47 -82.90
N VAL A 1135 -15.99 -67.43 -83.13
CA VAL A 1135 -16.22 -68.01 -84.45
C VAL A 1135 -17.43 -67.32 -85.07
N VAL A 1136 -17.22 -66.60 -86.18
CA VAL A 1136 -18.28 -65.83 -86.85
C VAL A 1136 -19.31 -66.79 -87.46
N ALA A 1137 -20.61 -66.59 -87.18
CA ALA A 1137 -21.68 -67.48 -87.59
C ALA A 1137 -21.80 -67.63 -89.13
N SER A 1138 -22.21 -68.83 -89.57
CA SER A 1138 -22.35 -69.20 -90.99
C SER A 1138 -23.79 -69.14 -91.52
N ASP A 1139 -24.76 -68.72 -90.70
CA ASP A 1139 -26.20 -68.84 -90.98
C ASP A 1139 -26.85 -67.59 -91.61
N GLY A 1140 -26.08 -66.55 -91.93
CA GLY A 1140 -26.56 -65.34 -92.60
C GLY A 1140 -27.35 -64.37 -91.70
N SER A 1141 -27.37 -64.60 -90.38
CA SER A 1141 -27.86 -63.65 -89.38
C SER A 1141 -26.83 -62.53 -89.14
N THR A 1142 -26.85 -61.47 -89.94
CA THR A 1142 -25.80 -60.43 -89.94
C THR A 1142 -25.94 -59.36 -88.85
N THR A 1143 -26.91 -59.45 -87.92
CA THR A 1143 -27.14 -58.37 -86.94
C THR A 1143 -26.31 -58.48 -85.66
N ASP A 1144 -25.92 -59.69 -85.22
CA ASP A 1144 -25.39 -59.89 -83.85
C ASP A 1144 -23.88 -60.21 -83.78
N ASP A 1145 -23.22 -60.38 -84.95
CA ASP A 1145 -21.81 -60.82 -85.08
C ASP A 1145 -20.90 -59.78 -85.77
N THR A 1146 -21.37 -58.54 -85.94
CA THR A 1146 -20.62 -57.48 -86.63
C THR A 1146 -19.90 -56.52 -85.70
N GLU A 1147 -20.24 -56.49 -84.41
CA GLU A 1147 -19.64 -55.59 -83.43
C GLU A 1147 -19.27 -56.29 -82.12
N TYR A 1148 -18.11 -55.94 -81.59
CA TYR A 1148 -17.58 -56.50 -80.35
C TYR A 1148 -17.07 -55.40 -79.43
N GLU A 1149 -17.35 -55.57 -78.15
CA GLU A 1149 -16.90 -54.68 -77.10
C GLU A 1149 -16.70 -55.44 -75.80
N ASN A 1150 -15.88 -54.85 -74.93
CA ASN A 1150 -15.51 -55.42 -73.66
C ASN A 1150 -15.33 -54.29 -72.63
N THR A 1151 -15.81 -54.47 -71.41
CA THR A 1151 -15.77 -53.46 -70.34
C THR A 1151 -15.04 -54.01 -69.13
N ALA A 1152 -14.11 -53.26 -68.52
CA ALA A 1152 -13.49 -53.64 -67.26
C ALA A 1152 -13.83 -52.63 -66.15
N GLU A 1153 -13.79 -53.09 -64.91
CA GLU A 1153 -14.05 -52.28 -63.71
C GLU A 1153 -13.14 -52.71 -62.56
N VAL A 1154 -12.73 -51.77 -61.72
CA VAL A 1154 -12.18 -52.07 -60.38
C VAL A 1154 -13.34 -52.05 -59.39
N VAL A 1155 -13.65 -53.18 -58.77
CA VAL A 1155 -14.84 -53.35 -57.92
C VAL A 1155 -14.52 -53.35 -56.42
N GLU A 1156 -13.24 -53.50 -56.06
CA GLU A 1156 -12.75 -53.35 -54.70
C GLU A 1156 -11.37 -52.70 -54.72
N SER A 1157 -11.19 -51.69 -53.87
CA SER A 1157 -9.92 -51.03 -53.66
C SER A 1157 -9.63 -50.83 -52.18
N ILE A 1158 -8.36 -50.93 -51.82
CA ILE A 1158 -7.91 -50.74 -50.44
C ILE A 1158 -7.05 -49.47 -50.39
N THR A 1159 -7.40 -48.55 -49.49
CA THR A 1159 -6.64 -47.31 -49.28
C THR A 1159 -6.25 -47.19 -47.82
N THR A 1160 -4.97 -46.98 -47.54
CA THR A 1160 -4.44 -46.97 -46.16
C THR A 1160 -4.95 -45.80 -45.31
N ASN A 1161 -5.41 -44.72 -45.95
CA ASN A 1161 -6.04 -43.58 -45.31
C ASN A 1161 -7.59 -43.62 -45.40
N GLY A 1162 -8.16 -44.71 -45.91
CA GLY A 1162 -9.59 -44.90 -46.11
C GLY A 1162 -10.25 -43.85 -47.00
N ARG A 1163 -9.56 -43.22 -47.95
CA ARG A 1163 -10.16 -42.16 -48.78
C ARG A 1163 -11.02 -42.76 -49.90
N ARG A 1164 -12.30 -42.39 -49.94
CA ARG A 1164 -13.22 -42.78 -51.03
C ARG A 1164 -12.69 -42.29 -52.38
N THR A 1165 -12.91 -43.09 -53.42
CA THR A 1165 -12.60 -42.72 -54.81
C THR A 1165 -13.61 -41.70 -55.33
N TYR A 1166 -13.17 -40.49 -55.61
CA TYR A 1166 -14.02 -39.39 -56.07
C TYR A 1166 -13.16 -38.38 -56.85
N ASN A 1167 -13.66 -37.98 -58.01
CA ASN A 1167 -13.17 -36.80 -58.71
C ASN A 1167 -14.28 -35.74 -58.81
N ALA A 1168 -13.88 -34.48 -58.96
CA ALA A 1168 -14.78 -33.31 -58.86
C ALA A 1168 -16.06 -33.39 -59.72
N GLU A 1169 -16.04 -34.15 -60.81
CA GLU A 1169 -17.07 -34.17 -61.85
C GLU A 1169 -17.86 -35.48 -61.90
N VAL A 1170 -17.32 -36.58 -61.35
CA VAL A 1170 -17.87 -37.93 -61.45
C VAL A 1170 -17.65 -38.72 -60.16
N VAL A 1171 -18.74 -39.21 -59.59
CA VAL A 1171 -18.73 -40.14 -58.45
C VAL A 1171 -18.32 -41.53 -58.94
N SER A 1172 -17.42 -42.18 -58.22
CA SER A 1172 -16.97 -43.56 -58.51
C SER A 1172 -17.48 -44.47 -57.39
N ILE A 1173 -18.31 -45.45 -57.73
CA ILE A 1173 -18.81 -46.45 -56.78
C ILE A 1173 -18.36 -47.83 -57.27
N PRO A 1174 -17.24 -48.36 -56.73
CA PRO A 1174 -16.73 -49.66 -57.12
C PRO A 1174 -17.80 -50.75 -57.02
N GLY A 1175 -18.01 -51.48 -58.12
CA GLY A 1175 -18.94 -52.60 -58.21
C GLY A 1175 -20.35 -52.22 -58.65
N ASN A 1176 -20.62 -50.97 -59.04
CA ASN A 1176 -21.94 -50.52 -59.50
C ASN A 1176 -22.18 -50.71 -61.01
N TYR A 1177 -21.16 -51.07 -61.79
CA TYR A 1177 -21.18 -51.15 -63.25
C TYR A 1177 -21.79 -49.91 -63.93
N ASN A 1178 -21.10 -48.78 -63.87
CA ASN A 1178 -21.55 -47.54 -64.50
C ASN A 1178 -20.58 -47.04 -65.58
N ILE A 1179 -21.05 -47.03 -66.83
CA ILE A 1179 -20.27 -46.55 -67.97
C ILE A 1179 -20.15 -45.02 -67.87
N GLY A 1180 -18.96 -44.55 -67.52
CA GLY A 1180 -18.66 -43.13 -67.33
C GLY A 1180 -17.91 -42.83 -66.04
N GLU A 1181 -17.82 -43.80 -65.13
CA GLU A 1181 -17.03 -43.67 -63.89
C GLU A 1181 -15.54 -43.94 -64.13
N PRO A 1182 -14.63 -43.31 -63.37
CA PRO A 1182 -13.18 -43.47 -63.53
C PRO A 1182 -12.69 -44.91 -63.35
N ASP A 1183 -13.34 -45.67 -62.47
CA ASP A 1183 -13.04 -47.08 -62.21
C ASP A 1183 -13.56 -48.04 -63.27
N THR A 1184 -14.30 -47.55 -64.29
CA THR A 1184 -14.94 -48.37 -65.33
C THR A 1184 -14.53 -47.93 -66.74
N ALA A 1185 -14.01 -48.88 -67.54
CA ALA A 1185 -13.46 -48.59 -68.86
C ALA A 1185 -13.98 -49.51 -69.96
N GLN A 1186 -14.46 -48.92 -71.07
CA GLN A 1186 -14.79 -49.65 -72.28
C GLN A 1186 -13.58 -49.74 -73.22
N SER A 1187 -13.40 -50.90 -73.87
CA SER A 1187 -12.47 -51.02 -75.00
C SER A 1187 -12.92 -50.18 -76.21
N GLU A 1188 -12.03 -50.03 -77.19
CA GLU A 1188 -12.44 -49.57 -78.52
C GLU A 1188 -13.60 -50.43 -79.03
N ARG A 1189 -14.53 -49.81 -79.77
CA ARG A 1189 -15.58 -50.55 -80.47
C ARG A 1189 -14.93 -51.30 -81.63
N ILE A 1190 -15.11 -52.61 -81.70
CA ILE A 1190 -14.58 -53.41 -82.81
C ILE A 1190 -15.73 -53.68 -83.78
N ALA A 1191 -15.55 -53.37 -85.05
CA ALA A 1191 -16.56 -53.60 -86.08
C ALA A 1191 -15.98 -54.36 -87.28
N LEU A 1192 -16.65 -55.44 -87.69
CA LEU A 1192 -16.35 -56.17 -88.91
C LEU A 1192 -17.41 -55.80 -89.95
N VAL A 1193 -17.01 -55.06 -90.99
CA VAL A 1193 -17.92 -54.60 -92.05
C VAL A 1193 -17.53 -55.17 -93.42
N PRO A 1194 -18.50 -55.45 -94.31
CA PRO A 1194 -18.20 -55.74 -95.70
C PRO A 1194 -17.72 -54.48 -96.45
N PRO A 1195 -16.91 -54.62 -97.51
CA PRO A 1195 -16.45 -53.48 -98.31
C PRO A 1195 -17.62 -52.74 -98.98
N PHE A 1196 -17.68 -51.43 -98.77
CA PHE A 1196 -18.66 -50.56 -99.44
C PHE A 1196 -18.43 -50.54 -100.95
N GLY A 1197 -19.41 -50.99 -101.74
CA GLY A 1197 -19.40 -50.81 -103.19
C GLY A 1197 -19.48 -49.31 -103.54
N ALA A 1198 -18.73 -48.87 -104.55
CA ALA A 1198 -18.58 -47.47 -104.97
C ALA A 1198 -19.91 -46.70 -105.26
N ALA A 1199 -21.06 -47.38 -105.29
CA ALA A 1199 -22.37 -46.78 -105.53
C ALA A 1199 -23.02 -46.13 -104.29
N ASP A 1200 -22.74 -46.60 -103.07
CA ASP A 1200 -23.43 -46.11 -101.86
C ASP A 1200 -22.68 -44.99 -101.10
N ALA A 1201 -21.39 -44.80 -101.37
CA ALA A 1201 -20.62 -43.65 -100.83
C ALA A 1201 -21.23 -42.30 -101.26
N VAL A 1202 -21.80 -42.21 -102.46
CA VAL A 1202 -22.45 -41.00 -102.98
C VAL A 1202 -23.73 -40.66 -102.22
N LYS A 1203 -24.50 -41.66 -101.76
CA LYS A 1203 -25.71 -41.44 -100.95
C LYS A 1203 -25.39 -40.84 -99.59
N TYR A 1204 -24.38 -41.36 -98.89
CA TYR A 1204 -24.02 -40.88 -97.55
C TYR A 1204 -23.30 -39.52 -97.59
N ILE A 1205 -22.51 -39.23 -98.63
CA ILE A 1205 -21.93 -37.89 -98.85
C ILE A 1205 -23.05 -36.86 -99.13
N LEU A 1206 -24.08 -37.21 -99.90
CA LEU A 1206 -25.23 -36.33 -100.15
C LEU A 1206 -26.06 -36.06 -98.88
N ILE A 1207 -26.24 -37.06 -98.01
CA ILE A 1207 -26.91 -36.90 -96.71
C ILE A 1207 -26.09 -36.01 -95.76
N GLY A 1208 -24.76 -36.19 -95.71
CA GLY A 1208 -23.85 -35.35 -94.92
C GLY A 1208 -23.85 -33.88 -95.36
N ILE A 1209 -23.86 -33.62 -96.67
CA ILE A 1209 -23.98 -32.26 -97.23
C ILE A 1209 -25.34 -31.63 -96.88
N ALA A 1210 -26.43 -32.40 -96.90
CA ALA A 1210 -27.76 -31.90 -96.54
C ALA A 1210 -27.85 -31.50 -95.05
N ILE A 1211 -27.23 -32.28 -94.15
CA ILE A 1211 -27.23 -31.99 -92.69
C ILE A 1211 -26.41 -30.74 -92.37
N ILE A 1212 -25.22 -30.57 -93.00
CA ILE A 1212 -24.38 -29.35 -92.84
C ILE A 1212 -25.13 -28.11 -93.35
N GLY A 1213 -25.90 -28.24 -94.44
CA GLY A 1213 -26.74 -27.15 -94.95
C GLY A 1213 -27.83 -26.70 -93.98
N VAL A 1214 -28.49 -27.64 -93.29
CA VAL A 1214 -29.54 -27.34 -92.30
C VAL A 1214 -28.95 -26.70 -91.04
N LEU A 1215 -27.81 -27.20 -90.54
CA LEU A 1215 -27.10 -26.63 -89.39
C LEU A 1215 -26.57 -25.22 -89.67
N GLY A 1216 -26.03 -24.97 -90.87
CA GLY A 1216 -25.57 -23.64 -91.29
C GLY A 1216 -26.70 -22.60 -91.36
N ILE A 1217 -27.88 -22.99 -91.84
CA ILE A 1217 -29.06 -22.13 -91.87
C ILE A 1217 -29.59 -21.86 -90.45
N GLY A 1218 -29.58 -22.88 -89.57
CA GLY A 1218 -29.95 -22.74 -88.16
C GLY A 1218 -29.04 -21.77 -87.40
N ILE A 1219 -27.73 -21.90 -87.54
CA ILE A 1219 -26.74 -21.01 -86.89
C ILE A 1219 -26.86 -19.58 -87.42
N PHE A 1220 -27.09 -19.39 -88.73
CA PHE A 1220 -27.32 -18.06 -89.31
C PHE A 1220 -28.61 -17.39 -88.78
N LEU A 1221 -29.69 -18.14 -88.62
CA LEU A 1221 -30.96 -17.65 -88.07
C LEU A 1221 -30.85 -17.34 -86.57
N ILE A 1222 -30.12 -18.14 -85.80
CA ILE A 1222 -29.86 -17.91 -84.37
C ILE A 1222 -28.98 -16.66 -84.19
N LYS A 1223 -27.90 -16.53 -84.97
CA LYS A 1223 -27.01 -15.35 -84.92
C LYS A 1223 -27.74 -14.06 -85.30
N LYS A 1224 -28.68 -14.12 -86.25
CA LYS A 1224 -29.51 -12.96 -86.62
C LYS A 1224 -30.52 -12.58 -85.52
N LYS A 1225 -31.07 -13.54 -84.77
CA LYS A 1225 -32.08 -13.30 -83.73
C LYS A 1225 -31.47 -12.85 -82.38
N VAL A 1226 -30.24 -13.25 -82.10
CA VAL A 1226 -29.50 -12.86 -80.87
C VAL A 1226 -28.81 -11.50 -81.01
N LEU A 1227 -28.41 -11.08 -82.22
CA LEU A 1227 -27.82 -9.75 -82.47
C LEU A 1227 -28.85 -8.61 -82.68
N THR A 1228 -30.15 -8.89 -82.52
CA THR A 1228 -31.22 -7.86 -82.51
C THR A 1228 -32.06 -7.86 -81.23
N LYS A 1229 -31.49 -8.31 -80.10
CA LYS A 1229 -32.02 -8.08 -78.76
C LYS A 1229 -30.97 -7.49 -77.85
#